data_AF-A0A8H5XXJ5-F1
#
_entry.id   AF-A0A8H5XXJ5-F1
#
_cell.length_a   1.000
_cell.length_b   1.000
_cell.length_c   1.000
_cell.angle_alpha   90.00
_cell.angle_beta   90.00
_cell.angle_gamma   90.00
#
_symmetry.space_group_name_H-M   'P 1'
#
loop_
_entity.id
_entity.type
_entity.pdbx_description
1 polymer ?
#
loop_
_entity_poly.entity_id
_entity_poly.type
_entity_poly.pdbx_seq_one_letter_code
_entity_poly.pdbx_strand_id
1 'polypeptide(L)'
;MAAKRPGLMQVSVSRSAEEQRLIPAYCSNLARRARELETFRKHLYADAKGGKLSFGIMERISPHVVAVSNPLFSRLEQLHLLLGRVFVDIVDRWFTDEKARFPERMPLDPSEEELLRWVASRDFVPDYAEHAGCWRSDLLFGRSSPDGLRDESPYVCEINGRLPLNAVMGIALGENGLRELGASKGGLEPVNSMDTSYNNLMALFNPDKPLYSIRDKWPGADSKILSAVNVTRGRPPVEAVRPQDLEVRPDETSPTGYALWDKATNRLLEQWFVEMLQEEYAELEPAVARQLSMTPLNDLRTVFIVHDKRLLGIIPEELPNMVSRGVLTAEEADIVADGIVQTINPGSNGLQKLLLESKSDPNVRDNYIYKPCRDGMGHGIELGRNLTQEAWLERLEKLANPDILRPHDNAAVIQRLVDHNWYDVVRHEVSTDDGPRPNKFHLIGSMFMFQNREFYPSTWRMGLETHLGITSDKPGLVMAMVHQPDWPVGEDQEEEPTTTAKESSTVSLSETSVETGTTITTAPDTTTTSQVETTTAAEVTTTTAEAETTTAAESTTTTAKAESTTTTAVATPTFTIVGGGGAVQGAPLQGVDQDGSILLFNPQTGNSRARMIILDPNTGRLRDKDTGVQICAYYGSAETTSDPANFAFCQNGNTGPNLAYDYLTCQIVSGSLSCTAPKAACPTDDDGLPLGCTTVDGQVNDQSYYQTRTGAGTYLYISSGSPGGYTPVSIIAQES
;
A
#
# COMPACT_ATOMS: atom_id res chain seq x y z
N MET A 1 19.92 -26.19 21.21
CA MET A 1 20.01 -25.38 19.98
C MET A 1 19.58 -23.97 20.36
N ALA A 2 20.30 -22.94 19.94
CA ALA A 2 19.79 -21.57 20.08
C ALA A 2 18.54 -21.41 19.20
N ALA A 3 17.53 -20.70 19.66
CA ALA A 3 16.39 -20.35 18.82
C ALA A 3 16.90 -19.54 17.61
N LYS A 4 16.51 -19.94 16.40
CA LYS A 4 16.89 -19.24 15.18
C LYS A 4 16.22 -17.87 15.20
N ARG A 5 17.00 -16.79 15.18
CA ARG A 5 16.45 -15.43 15.26
C ARG A 5 15.75 -15.09 13.94
N PRO A 6 14.56 -14.48 13.96
CA PRO A 6 13.92 -14.00 12.74
C PRO A 6 14.77 -12.90 12.10
N GLY A 7 14.67 -12.76 10.78
CA GLY A 7 15.32 -11.70 10.03
C GLY A 7 14.49 -10.41 9.96
N LEU A 8 13.19 -10.51 10.27
CA LEU A 8 12.22 -9.42 10.40
C LEU A 8 11.33 -9.59 11.64
N MET A 9 11.21 -8.52 12.45
CA MET A 9 10.34 -8.52 13.63
C MET A 9 9.89 -7.11 14.01
N GLN A 10 8.62 -6.92 14.39
CA GLN A 10 8.17 -5.65 14.98
C GLN A 10 8.56 -5.57 16.46
N VAL A 11 9.35 -4.57 16.86
CA VAL A 11 9.91 -4.44 18.23
C VAL A 11 9.43 -3.20 18.98
N SER A 12 9.36 -3.28 20.31
CA SER A 12 9.30 -2.10 21.18
C SER A 12 10.71 -1.54 21.33
N VAL A 13 10.90 -0.28 20.95
CA VAL A 13 12.22 0.36 20.90
C VAL A 13 12.76 0.61 22.30
N SER A 14 11.93 1.16 23.21
CA SER A 14 12.39 1.50 24.57
C SER A 14 12.75 0.23 25.35
N ARG A 15 11.85 -0.76 25.37
CA ARG A 15 12.07 -1.99 26.14
C ARG A 15 13.24 -2.80 25.60
N SER A 16 13.40 -2.87 24.28
CA SER A 16 14.55 -3.55 23.67
C SER A 16 15.87 -2.86 24.01
N ALA A 17 15.91 -1.52 23.99
CA ALA A 17 17.09 -0.75 24.35
C ALA A 17 17.46 -0.85 25.84
N GLU A 18 16.45 -0.83 26.73
CA GLU A 18 16.60 -1.02 28.18
C GLU A 18 17.16 -2.41 28.53
N GLU A 19 16.63 -3.47 27.92
CA GLU A 19 17.00 -4.85 28.25
C GLU A 19 18.19 -5.40 27.45
N GLN A 20 18.64 -4.72 26.38
CA GLN A 20 19.63 -5.23 25.43
C GLN A 20 19.20 -6.57 24.80
N ARG A 21 17.90 -6.68 24.51
CA ARG A 21 17.20 -7.86 23.97
C ARG A 21 16.27 -7.39 22.85
N LEU A 22 16.02 -8.24 21.86
CA LEU A 22 15.00 -7.93 20.85
C LEU A 22 13.63 -8.31 21.41
N ILE A 23 12.89 -7.32 21.92
CA ILE A 23 11.57 -7.53 22.52
C ILE A 23 10.48 -7.22 21.48
N PRO A 24 9.66 -8.21 21.07
CA PRO A 24 8.52 -7.98 20.19
C PRO A 24 7.59 -6.92 20.78
N ALA A 25 7.01 -6.07 19.93
CA ALA A 25 6.13 -4.99 20.39
C ALA A 25 4.96 -5.50 21.28
N TYR A 26 4.44 -6.69 20.96
CA TYR A 26 3.34 -7.31 21.71
C TYR A 26 3.74 -7.81 23.11
N CYS A 27 5.03 -7.94 23.43
CA CYS A 27 5.51 -8.33 24.77
C CYS A 27 5.61 -7.14 25.73
N SER A 28 5.51 -5.90 25.24
CA SER A 28 5.46 -4.69 26.09
C SER A 28 4.04 -4.42 26.56
N ASN A 29 3.88 -3.93 27.78
CA ASN A 29 2.56 -3.68 28.37
C ASN A 29 1.89 -2.42 27.79
N LEU A 30 0.57 -2.27 27.96
CA LEU A 30 -0.19 -1.19 27.33
C LEU A 30 0.24 0.18 27.85
N ALA A 31 0.53 0.26 29.15
CA ALA A 31 1.06 1.47 29.76
C ALA A 31 2.38 1.92 29.10
N ARG A 32 3.27 0.99 28.72
CA ARG A 32 4.50 1.30 27.97
C ARG A 32 4.19 1.74 26.55
N ARG A 33 3.43 0.96 25.78
CA ARG A 33 3.09 1.28 24.38
C ARG A 33 2.44 2.68 24.26
N ALA A 34 1.59 3.05 25.22
CA ALA A 34 1.00 4.38 25.30
C ALA A 34 2.03 5.49 25.52
N ARG A 35 2.98 5.32 26.47
CA ARG A 35 4.08 6.27 26.71
C ARG A 35 5.03 6.39 25.51
N GLU A 36 5.31 5.28 24.84
CA GLU A 36 6.10 5.27 23.59
C GLU A 36 5.40 6.09 22.51
N LEU A 37 4.11 5.85 22.28
CA LEU A 37 3.31 6.59 21.29
C LEU A 37 3.19 8.09 21.58
N GLU A 38 2.98 8.47 22.85
CA GLU A 38 2.92 9.87 23.27
C GLU A 38 4.25 10.60 23.01
N THR A 39 5.35 10.01 23.48
CA THR A 39 6.71 10.55 23.31
C THR A 39 7.05 10.66 21.83
N PHE A 40 6.81 9.60 21.06
CA PHE A 40 7.05 9.57 19.63
C PHE A 40 6.28 10.65 18.86
N ARG A 41 4.96 10.75 19.08
CA ARG A 41 4.10 11.74 18.40
C ARG A 41 4.54 13.17 18.70
N LYS A 42 4.90 13.48 19.95
CA LYS A 42 5.41 14.81 20.34
C LYS A 42 6.59 15.26 19.47
N HIS A 43 7.56 14.36 19.23
CA HIS A 43 8.75 14.68 18.43
C HIS A 43 8.44 14.68 16.92
N LEU A 44 7.64 13.71 16.43
CA LEU A 44 7.18 13.66 15.04
C LEU A 44 6.44 14.93 14.61
N TYR A 45 5.54 15.49 15.43
CA TYR A 45 4.88 16.76 15.13
C TYR A 45 5.81 17.97 15.27
N ALA A 46 6.74 17.94 16.22
CA ALA A 46 7.74 19.00 16.38
C ALA A 46 8.71 19.07 15.18
N ASP A 47 9.05 17.94 14.57
CA ASP A 47 9.94 17.88 13.40
C ASP A 47 9.25 18.07 12.06
N ALA A 48 7.93 17.90 11.99
CA ALA A 48 7.14 18.28 10.82
C ALA A 48 7.07 19.81 10.61
N LYS A 49 7.49 20.61 11.60
CA LYS A 49 7.51 22.10 11.59
C LYS A 49 6.18 22.74 11.15
N GLY A 50 5.05 22.13 11.54
CA GLY A 50 3.71 22.57 11.16
C GLY A 50 3.22 22.09 9.79
N GLY A 51 4.10 21.47 8.99
CA GLY A 51 3.70 20.69 7.82
C GLY A 51 2.85 19.48 8.22
N LYS A 52 2.02 18.99 7.29
CA LYS A 52 1.18 17.81 7.48
C LYS A 52 1.30 16.88 6.28
N LEU A 53 1.63 15.61 6.54
CA LEU A 53 1.47 14.55 5.53
C LEU A 53 0.00 14.42 5.15
N SER A 54 -0.24 14.05 3.89
CA SER A 54 -1.59 13.75 3.38
C SER A 54 -2.13 12.41 3.93
N PHE A 55 -3.40 12.09 3.67
CA PHE A 55 -4.05 10.81 4.04
C PHE A 55 -4.05 10.43 5.53
N GLY A 56 -3.77 11.38 6.44
CA GLY A 56 -3.69 11.10 7.88
C GLY A 56 -2.45 10.30 8.30
N ILE A 57 -1.42 10.19 7.44
CA ILE A 57 -0.24 9.32 7.69
C ILE A 57 0.45 9.63 9.02
N MET A 58 0.53 10.91 9.44
CA MET A 58 1.12 11.32 10.73
C MET A 58 0.55 10.56 11.93
N GLU A 59 -0.74 10.22 11.91
CA GLU A 59 -1.43 9.53 13.01
C GLU A 59 -1.20 8.01 13.00
N ARG A 60 -0.75 7.49 11.85
CA ARG A 60 -0.55 6.07 11.50
C ARG A 60 0.93 5.63 11.47
N ILE A 61 1.88 6.56 11.67
CA ILE A 61 3.29 6.22 11.83
C ILE A 61 3.50 5.65 13.24
N SER A 62 4.05 4.44 13.29
CA SER A 62 4.20 3.63 14.50
C SER A 62 5.51 3.92 15.27
N PRO A 63 5.45 3.99 16.62
CA PRO A 63 6.64 3.98 17.47
C PRO A 63 7.33 2.61 17.52
N HIS A 64 6.59 1.54 17.21
CA HIS A 64 7.11 0.18 17.05
C HIS A 64 7.57 -0.05 15.62
N VAL A 65 8.74 -0.63 15.45
CA VAL A 65 9.49 -0.63 14.17
C VAL A 65 9.84 -2.03 13.71
N VAL A 66 10.10 -2.19 12.41
CA VAL A 66 10.63 -3.45 11.87
C VAL A 66 12.14 -3.48 12.11
N ALA A 67 12.59 -4.32 13.04
CA ALA A 67 13.99 -4.68 13.15
C ALA A 67 14.37 -5.62 12.00
N VAL A 68 15.43 -5.28 11.27
CA VAL A 68 15.90 -6.03 10.08
C VAL A 68 17.32 -6.54 10.32
N SER A 69 17.52 -7.85 10.14
CA SER A 69 18.83 -8.48 10.29
C SER A 69 19.82 -7.99 9.23
N ASN A 70 21.08 -7.78 9.63
CA ASN A 70 22.14 -7.35 8.69
C ASN A 70 22.26 -8.26 7.44
N PRO A 71 22.17 -9.61 7.53
CA PRO A 71 22.16 -10.48 6.35
C PRO A 71 20.94 -10.32 5.42
N LEU A 72 19.77 -9.87 5.93
CA LEU A 72 18.64 -9.51 5.07
C LEU A 72 18.83 -8.11 4.48
N PHE A 73 19.31 -7.16 5.27
CA PHE A 73 19.61 -5.80 4.80
C PHE A 73 20.61 -5.80 3.65
N SER A 74 21.75 -6.50 3.79
CA SER A 74 22.77 -6.58 2.72
C SER A 74 22.23 -7.23 1.44
N ARG A 75 21.33 -8.22 1.55
CA ARG A 75 20.66 -8.82 0.38
C ARG A 75 19.71 -7.83 -0.30
N LEU A 76 18.96 -7.05 0.49
CA LEU A 76 18.09 -6.00 -0.02
C LEU A 76 18.93 -4.94 -0.75
N GLU A 77 19.95 -4.38 -0.12
CA GLU A 77 20.85 -3.38 -0.73
C GLU A 77 21.49 -3.90 -2.03
N GLN A 78 22.06 -5.12 -2.01
CA GLN A 78 22.66 -5.74 -3.19
C GLN A 78 21.66 -5.88 -4.34
N LEU A 79 20.46 -6.39 -4.08
CA LEU A 79 19.41 -6.50 -5.10
C LEU A 79 19.06 -5.15 -5.74
N HIS A 80 19.02 -4.07 -4.95
CA HIS A 80 18.64 -2.75 -5.45
C HIS A 80 19.76 -2.07 -6.26
N LEU A 81 21.01 -2.26 -5.88
CA LEU A 81 22.17 -1.83 -6.66
C LEU A 81 22.24 -2.56 -8.02
N LEU A 82 21.91 -3.86 -8.05
CA LEU A 82 21.85 -4.64 -9.28
C LEU A 82 20.64 -4.24 -10.15
N LEU A 83 19.46 -4.01 -9.56
CA LEU A 83 18.30 -3.45 -10.28
C LEU A 83 18.60 -2.06 -10.87
N GLY A 84 19.37 -1.23 -10.16
CA GLY A 84 19.86 0.04 -10.70
C GLY A 84 20.68 -0.14 -12.00
N ARG A 85 21.61 -1.09 -12.03
CA ARG A 85 22.39 -1.45 -13.24
C ARG A 85 21.50 -2.00 -14.36
N VAL A 86 20.53 -2.85 -14.03
CA VAL A 86 19.54 -3.40 -14.97
C VAL A 86 18.69 -2.29 -15.60
N PHE A 87 18.22 -1.32 -14.82
CA PHE A 87 17.43 -0.20 -15.32
C PHE A 87 18.25 0.72 -16.24
N VAL A 88 19.51 1.00 -15.89
CA VAL A 88 20.42 1.75 -16.78
C VAL A 88 20.54 1.04 -18.13
N ASP A 89 20.91 -0.23 -18.13
CA ASP A 89 21.14 -0.98 -19.37
C ASP A 89 19.90 -1.17 -20.26
N ILE A 90 18.71 -1.31 -19.67
CA ILE A 90 17.45 -1.40 -20.45
C ILE A 90 17.06 -0.03 -21.01
N VAL A 91 17.14 1.04 -20.21
CA VAL A 91 16.68 2.38 -20.61
C VAL A 91 17.60 3.01 -21.65
N ASP A 92 18.92 2.90 -21.52
CA ASP A 92 19.88 3.43 -22.50
C ASP A 92 19.76 2.74 -23.88
N ARG A 93 19.31 1.47 -23.89
CA ARG A 93 19.08 0.69 -25.11
C ARG A 93 17.65 0.79 -25.66
N TRP A 94 16.72 1.44 -24.95
CA TRP A 94 15.28 1.30 -25.18
C TRP A 94 14.84 1.54 -26.63
N PHE A 95 15.42 2.53 -27.30
CA PHE A 95 15.11 2.87 -28.69
C PHE A 95 16.20 2.50 -29.71
N THR A 96 17.31 1.89 -29.27
CA THR A 96 18.50 1.65 -30.10
C THR A 96 18.81 0.16 -30.32
N ASP A 97 18.31 -0.73 -29.46
CA ASP A 97 18.51 -2.18 -29.60
C ASP A 97 17.38 -2.85 -30.41
N GLU A 98 17.57 -2.86 -31.74
CA GLU A 98 16.69 -3.51 -32.71
C GLU A 98 16.53 -5.04 -32.50
N LYS A 99 17.37 -5.69 -31.68
CA LYS A 99 17.24 -7.12 -31.36
C LYS A 99 16.41 -7.34 -30.11
N ALA A 100 16.65 -6.53 -29.07
CA ALA A 100 15.90 -6.59 -27.83
C ALA A 100 14.43 -6.16 -28.00
N ARG A 101 14.15 -5.23 -28.94
CA ARG A 101 12.79 -4.82 -29.35
C ARG A 101 11.89 -4.44 -28.16
N PHE A 102 12.41 -3.55 -27.32
CA PHE A 102 11.73 -3.11 -26.11
C PHE A 102 10.38 -2.42 -26.38
N PRO A 103 10.26 -1.49 -27.35
CA PRO A 103 8.98 -0.83 -27.65
C PRO A 103 7.92 -1.82 -28.15
N GLU A 104 8.31 -2.91 -28.81
CA GLU A 104 7.41 -3.97 -29.26
C GLU A 104 6.98 -4.90 -28.12
N ARG A 105 7.86 -5.17 -27.14
CA ARG A 105 7.57 -6.03 -25.96
C ARG A 105 6.80 -5.31 -24.87
N MET A 106 6.95 -3.99 -24.78
CA MET A 106 6.27 -3.13 -23.81
C MET A 106 5.94 -1.79 -24.47
N PRO A 107 4.93 -1.75 -25.36
CA PRO A 107 4.56 -0.52 -26.04
C PRO A 107 4.04 0.51 -25.06
N LEU A 108 4.52 1.74 -25.24
CA LEU A 108 4.05 2.92 -24.52
C LEU A 108 2.82 3.48 -25.26
N ASP A 109 2.14 4.46 -24.65
CA ASP A 109 1.10 5.19 -25.36
C ASP A 109 1.75 6.16 -26.38
N PRO A 110 1.16 6.42 -27.57
CA PRO A 110 1.88 7.08 -28.66
C PRO A 110 2.48 8.47 -28.31
N SER A 111 1.78 9.25 -27.47
CA SER A 111 2.25 10.54 -26.97
C SER A 111 3.43 10.42 -26.02
N GLU A 112 3.48 9.36 -25.21
CA GLU A 112 4.59 9.07 -24.31
C GLU A 112 5.81 8.58 -25.09
N GLU A 113 5.61 7.74 -26.10
CA GLU A 113 6.71 7.29 -26.96
C GLU A 113 7.30 8.46 -27.74
N GLU A 114 6.47 9.36 -28.28
CA GLU A 114 6.93 10.59 -28.92
C GLU A 114 7.74 11.46 -27.94
N LEU A 115 7.26 11.62 -26.71
CA LEU A 115 7.95 12.36 -25.65
C LEU A 115 9.29 11.71 -25.27
N LEU A 116 9.34 10.40 -25.05
CA LEU A 116 10.58 9.71 -24.70
C LEU A 116 11.57 9.63 -25.87
N ARG A 117 11.11 9.54 -27.12
CA ARG A 117 11.99 9.68 -28.30
C ARG A 117 12.51 11.10 -28.44
N TRP A 118 11.72 12.12 -28.08
CA TRP A 118 12.20 13.49 -27.97
C TRP A 118 13.26 13.62 -26.87
N VAL A 119 13.05 13.03 -25.69
CA VAL A 119 14.05 12.99 -24.60
C VAL A 119 15.35 12.31 -25.05
N ALA A 120 15.25 11.12 -25.66
CA ALA A 120 16.41 10.33 -26.07
C ALA A 120 17.17 10.87 -27.30
N SER A 121 16.68 11.92 -27.96
CA SER A 121 17.30 12.52 -29.16
C SER A 121 17.93 13.90 -28.90
N ARG A 122 18.14 14.27 -27.63
CA ARG A 122 18.55 15.62 -27.21
C ARG A 122 19.69 15.60 -26.22
N ASP A 123 20.83 16.17 -26.63
CA ASP A 123 22.06 16.31 -25.84
C ASP A 123 21.91 17.16 -24.55
N PHE A 124 20.75 17.79 -24.32
CA PHE A 124 20.47 18.61 -23.13
C PHE A 124 19.72 17.86 -22.02
N VAL A 125 19.13 16.69 -22.29
CA VAL A 125 18.69 15.81 -21.20
C VAL A 125 19.88 14.89 -20.87
N PRO A 126 20.31 14.79 -19.60
CA PRO A 126 21.49 13.99 -19.28
C PRO A 126 21.30 12.50 -19.59
N ASP A 127 22.42 11.77 -19.69
CA ASP A 127 22.40 10.31 -19.77
C ASP A 127 21.67 9.69 -18.57
N TYR A 128 20.91 8.62 -18.80
CA TYR A 128 20.04 8.06 -17.77
C TYR A 128 20.86 7.52 -16.57
N ALA A 129 22.05 6.99 -16.84
CA ALA A 129 23.02 6.57 -15.83
C ALA A 129 23.39 7.65 -14.79
N GLU A 130 23.30 8.93 -15.13
CA GLU A 130 23.61 10.07 -14.23
C GLU A 130 22.36 10.80 -13.71
N HIS A 131 21.17 10.47 -14.23
CA HIS A 131 19.96 11.29 -14.03
C HIS A 131 18.66 10.51 -13.78
N ALA A 132 18.70 9.18 -13.61
CA ALA A 132 17.54 8.33 -13.34
C ALA A 132 16.61 8.77 -12.18
N GLY A 133 17.08 9.63 -11.28
CA GLY A 133 16.29 10.25 -10.21
C GLY A 133 15.88 9.26 -9.13
N CYS A 134 14.60 9.19 -8.76
CA CYS A 134 14.11 8.34 -7.68
C CYS A 134 13.22 7.21 -8.19
N TRP A 135 13.41 6.00 -7.67
CA TRP A 135 12.39 4.95 -7.72
C TRP A 135 12.33 4.20 -6.40
N ARG A 136 11.18 3.57 -6.13
CA ARG A 136 10.92 2.79 -4.92
C ARG A 136 10.39 1.41 -5.24
N SER A 137 11.08 0.35 -4.82
CA SER A 137 10.50 -1.00 -4.86
C SER A 137 9.44 -1.16 -3.78
N ASP A 138 8.42 -1.97 -4.03
CA ASP A 138 7.61 -2.56 -2.98
C ASP A 138 7.86 -4.08 -2.94
N LEU A 139 8.26 -4.57 -1.76
CA LEU A 139 8.84 -5.89 -1.50
C LEU A 139 7.93 -6.75 -0.63
N LEU A 140 7.86 -8.03 -0.97
CA LEU A 140 7.14 -9.08 -0.25
C LEU A 140 8.14 -10.09 0.31
N PHE A 141 7.82 -10.76 1.43
CA PHE A 141 8.74 -11.68 2.11
C PHE A 141 8.18 -13.10 2.14
N GLY A 142 8.74 -13.97 1.30
CA GLY A 142 8.26 -15.34 1.09
C GLY A 142 8.81 -16.36 2.09
N ARG A 143 8.03 -17.42 2.32
CA ARG A 143 8.37 -18.59 3.14
C ARG A 143 9.39 -19.48 2.46
N SER A 144 10.60 -19.50 3.00
CA SER A 144 11.73 -20.26 2.46
C SER A 144 12.15 -19.83 1.04
N SER A 145 13.45 -19.69 0.79
CA SER A 145 13.95 -19.65 -0.59
C SER A 145 13.67 -20.97 -1.34
N PRO A 146 13.67 -20.98 -2.69
CA PRO A 146 13.47 -22.21 -3.47
C PRO A 146 14.47 -23.34 -3.16
N ASP A 147 15.66 -23.00 -2.64
CA ASP A 147 16.70 -23.92 -2.18
C ASP A 147 16.52 -24.41 -0.72
N GLY A 148 15.54 -23.88 0.02
CA GLY A 148 15.29 -24.17 1.43
C GLY A 148 16.30 -23.58 2.42
N LEU A 149 17.25 -22.75 1.98
CA LEU A 149 18.37 -22.26 2.80
C LEU A 149 18.05 -20.98 3.61
N ARG A 150 17.05 -20.19 3.22
CA ARG A 150 16.76 -18.85 3.77
C ARG A 150 15.30 -18.77 4.25
N ASP A 151 15.04 -18.54 5.53
CA ASP A 151 13.67 -18.49 6.08
C ASP A 151 12.83 -17.32 5.54
N GLU A 152 13.52 -16.25 5.13
CA GLU A 152 12.94 -15.01 4.62
C GLU A 152 13.64 -14.61 3.32
N SER A 153 12.91 -14.65 2.21
CA SER A 153 13.37 -14.24 0.88
C SER A 153 12.61 -12.99 0.42
N PRO A 154 13.31 -11.88 0.09
CA PRO A 154 12.69 -10.68 -0.43
C PRO A 154 12.34 -10.82 -1.91
N TYR A 155 11.13 -10.42 -2.30
CA TYR A 155 10.66 -10.42 -3.67
C TYR A 155 10.08 -9.05 -4.05
N VAL A 156 10.68 -8.37 -5.01
CA VAL A 156 10.15 -7.12 -5.59
C VAL A 156 8.91 -7.45 -6.42
N CYS A 157 7.75 -6.92 -6.02
CA CYS A 157 6.48 -7.15 -6.73
C CYS A 157 6.02 -5.96 -7.58
N GLU A 158 6.59 -4.77 -7.34
CA GLU A 158 6.32 -3.52 -8.05
C GLU A 158 7.47 -2.53 -7.90
N ILE A 159 7.71 -1.69 -8.91
CA ILE A 159 8.62 -0.53 -8.87
C ILE A 159 7.78 0.74 -9.05
N ASN A 160 8.00 1.76 -8.21
CA ASN A 160 7.28 3.03 -8.22
C ASN A 160 8.23 4.16 -8.63
N GLY A 161 8.05 4.70 -9.85
CA GLY A 161 8.85 5.82 -10.37
C GLY A 161 8.13 7.18 -10.44
N ARG A 162 6.79 7.22 -10.42
CA ARG A 162 6.03 8.44 -10.76
C ARG A 162 5.92 9.51 -9.64
N LEU A 163 6.24 9.18 -8.39
CA LEU A 163 6.12 10.07 -7.22
C LEU A 163 7.45 10.08 -6.43
N PRO A 164 8.42 10.95 -6.78
CA PRO A 164 9.81 10.82 -6.34
C PRO A 164 10.05 11.04 -4.85
N LEU A 165 9.12 11.67 -4.13
CA LEU A 165 9.24 11.95 -2.69
C LEU A 165 8.50 10.96 -1.79
N ASN A 166 7.67 10.06 -2.34
CA ASN A 166 6.57 9.39 -1.64
C ASN A 166 7.02 8.58 -0.40
N ALA A 167 6.89 9.21 0.77
CA ALA A 167 7.31 8.82 2.11
C ALA A 167 8.82 8.94 2.48
N VAL A 168 9.64 9.64 1.70
CA VAL A 168 11.06 9.93 2.02
C VAL A 168 11.19 10.81 3.27
N MET A 169 10.45 11.92 3.31
CA MET A 169 10.44 12.86 4.45
C MET A 169 9.56 12.32 5.58
N GLY A 170 8.43 11.70 5.22
CA GLY A 170 7.47 11.15 6.17
C GLY A 170 8.07 10.07 7.08
N ILE A 171 8.93 9.19 6.56
CA ILE A 171 9.58 8.17 7.38
C ILE A 171 10.70 8.73 8.25
N ALA A 172 11.45 9.71 7.75
CA ALA A 172 12.52 10.37 8.48
C ALA A 172 12.01 11.13 9.73
N LEU A 173 10.78 11.68 9.69
CA LEU A 173 10.09 12.21 10.86
C LEU A 173 9.88 11.15 11.95
N GLY A 174 9.47 9.95 11.53
CA GLY A 174 9.32 8.81 12.42
C GLY A 174 10.65 8.39 13.02
N GLU A 175 11.68 8.24 12.20
CA GLU A 175 13.01 7.80 12.65
C GLU A 175 13.68 8.76 13.65
N ASN A 176 13.47 10.07 13.51
CA ASN A 176 13.84 11.04 14.55
C ASN A 176 13.12 10.74 15.88
N GLY A 177 11.81 10.49 15.85
CA GLY A 177 11.02 10.14 17.03
C GLY A 177 11.49 8.86 17.75
N LEU A 178 12.04 7.88 17.02
CA LEU A 178 12.60 6.65 17.61
C LEU A 178 13.84 6.90 18.48
N ARG A 179 14.68 7.88 18.12
CA ARG A 179 15.91 8.21 18.85
C ARG A 179 15.61 8.73 20.27
N GLU A 180 14.45 9.34 20.43
CA GLU A 180 13.91 9.81 21.72
C GLU A 180 13.32 8.66 22.55
N LEU A 181 12.88 7.56 21.91
CA LEU A 181 12.54 6.29 22.57
C LEU A 181 13.77 5.45 22.95
N GLY A 182 14.99 5.90 22.64
CA GLY A 182 16.22 5.17 22.95
C GLY A 182 16.85 4.40 21.79
N ALA A 183 16.35 4.53 20.56
CA ALA A 183 17.05 4.02 19.37
C ALA A 183 18.47 4.61 19.27
N SER A 184 19.40 3.85 18.69
CA SER A 184 20.86 4.03 18.71
C SER A 184 21.54 4.04 20.10
N LYS A 185 20.89 4.49 21.18
CA LYS A 185 21.43 4.34 22.55
C LYS A 185 21.42 2.88 23.01
N GLY A 186 20.41 2.12 22.56
CA GLY A 186 20.40 0.68 22.68
C GLY A 186 21.41 0.03 21.74
N GLY A 187 21.22 0.20 20.43
CA GLY A 187 21.90 -0.56 19.36
C GLY A 187 20.97 -0.90 18.19
N LEU A 188 19.66 -0.68 18.37
CA LEU A 188 18.68 -0.56 17.29
C LEU A 188 18.91 0.76 16.56
N GLU A 189 19.67 0.77 15.47
CA GLU A 189 20.00 1.99 14.74
C GLU A 189 18.96 2.31 13.65
N PRO A 190 18.26 3.47 13.71
CA PRO A 190 17.48 3.96 12.58
C PRO A 190 18.42 4.37 11.44
N VAL A 191 18.02 4.02 10.24
CA VAL A 191 18.79 4.11 8.99
C VAL A 191 18.91 5.54 8.45
N ASN A 192 17.98 6.42 8.82
CA ASN A 192 17.86 7.79 8.31
C ASN A 192 17.73 8.82 9.45
N SER A 193 17.63 10.10 9.06
CA SER A 193 17.21 11.21 9.92
C SER A 193 16.64 12.33 9.07
N MET A 194 15.81 13.22 9.65
CA MET A 194 15.28 14.37 8.91
C MET A 194 16.35 15.25 8.27
N ASP A 195 17.53 15.38 8.90
CA ASP A 195 18.65 16.12 8.33
C ASP A 195 19.27 15.40 7.13
N THR A 196 19.51 14.09 7.24
CA THR A 196 20.09 13.28 6.16
C THR A 196 19.17 13.26 4.94
N SER A 197 17.90 12.92 5.14
CA SER A 197 16.91 12.80 4.06
C SER A 197 16.65 14.14 3.38
N TYR A 198 16.61 15.24 4.15
CA TYR A 198 16.52 16.59 3.59
C TYR A 198 17.77 16.95 2.77
N ASN A 199 18.97 16.68 3.28
CA ASN A 199 20.22 17.04 2.61
C ASN A 199 20.41 16.24 1.31
N ASN A 200 20.19 14.92 1.33
CA ASN A 200 20.29 14.07 0.16
C ASN A 200 19.28 14.50 -0.92
N LEU A 201 18.04 14.75 -0.53
CA LEU A 201 17.01 15.24 -1.46
C LEU A 201 17.37 16.62 -2.04
N MET A 202 17.80 17.55 -1.19
CA MET A 202 18.15 18.91 -1.64
C MET A 202 19.47 18.99 -2.41
N ALA A 203 20.32 17.95 -2.38
CA ALA A 203 21.52 17.85 -3.22
C ALA A 203 21.19 17.61 -4.70
N LEU A 204 19.98 17.12 -5.01
CA LEU A 204 19.47 16.97 -6.39
C LEU A 204 19.01 18.31 -7.00
N PHE A 205 18.89 19.36 -6.19
CA PHE A 205 18.34 20.66 -6.58
C PHE A 205 19.41 21.76 -6.50
N ASN A 206 19.18 22.88 -7.18
CA ASN A 206 20.08 24.02 -7.11
C ASN A 206 19.64 24.90 -5.93
N PRO A 207 20.48 25.10 -4.89
CA PRO A 207 20.07 25.83 -3.69
C PRO A 207 19.78 27.31 -3.93
N ASP A 208 20.25 27.88 -5.04
CA ASP A 208 20.04 29.29 -5.40
C ASP A 208 18.73 29.52 -6.19
N LYS A 209 18.01 28.46 -6.57
CA LYS A 209 16.78 28.53 -7.37
C LYS A 209 15.51 28.25 -6.52
N PRO A 210 14.37 28.90 -6.84
CA PRO A 210 13.09 28.54 -6.25
C PRO A 210 12.65 27.14 -6.72
N LEU A 211 12.11 26.34 -5.81
CA LEU A 211 11.70 24.96 -6.08
C LEU A 211 10.17 24.83 -6.14
N TYR A 212 9.67 24.29 -7.25
CA TYR A 212 8.25 24.06 -7.50
C TYR A 212 7.89 22.56 -7.49
N SER A 213 6.67 22.23 -7.07
CA SER A 213 6.07 20.90 -7.08
C SER A 213 4.91 20.88 -8.08
N ILE A 214 5.05 20.13 -9.17
CA ILE A 214 4.02 20.03 -10.22
C ILE A 214 3.05 18.91 -9.86
N ARG A 215 1.80 19.26 -9.51
CA ARG A 215 0.77 18.30 -9.06
C ARG A 215 -0.64 18.88 -9.05
N ASP A 216 -1.64 18.05 -9.35
CA ASP A 216 -3.06 18.35 -9.03
C ASP A 216 -3.75 17.16 -8.34
N LYS A 217 -3.92 16.00 -9.00
CA LYS A 217 -4.60 14.83 -8.41
C LYS A 217 -3.85 14.27 -7.20
N TRP A 218 -2.52 14.32 -7.18
CA TRP A 218 -1.73 13.95 -6.00
C TRP A 218 -1.67 15.09 -4.97
N PRO A 219 -2.04 14.85 -3.70
CA PRO A 219 -2.15 15.92 -2.71
C PRO A 219 -0.80 16.44 -2.19
N GLY A 220 0.34 15.89 -2.64
CA GLY A 220 1.68 16.24 -2.17
C GLY A 220 1.87 15.85 -0.70
N ALA A 221 2.15 14.57 -0.44
CA ALA A 221 2.35 14.08 0.93
C ALA A 221 3.63 14.68 1.54
N ASP A 222 4.78 14.39 0.94
CA ASP A 222 6.10 14.79 1.45
C ASP A 222 6.50 16.21 1.01
N SER A 223 6.04 16.69 -0.15
CA SER A 223 6.33 18.05 -0.62
C SER A 223 5.83 19.14 0.32
N LYS A 224 4.74 18.89 1.07
CA LYS A 224 4.28 19.78 2.16
C LYS A 224 5.25 19.82 3.35
N ILE A 225 5.84 18.68 3.72
CA ILE A 225 6.86 18.61 4.77
C ILE A 225 8.15 19.31 4.30
N LEU A 226 8.58 19.04 3.07
CA LEU A 226 9.73 19.71 2.46
C LEU A 226 9.56 21.24 2.44
N SER A 227 8.37 21.72 2.07
CA SER A 227 8.02 23.15 2.08
C SER A 227 8.12 23.77 3.48
N ALA A 228 7.57 23.10 4.51
CA ALA A 228 7.66 23.57 5.90
C ALA A 228 9.11 23.58 6.42
N VAL A 229 9.88 22.52 6.14
CA VAL A 229 11.28 22.41 6.56
C VAL A 229 12.14 23.48 5.86
N ASN A 230 11.94 23.74 4.57
CA ASN A 230 12.62 24.83 3.84
C ASN A 230 12.46 26.18 4.55
N VAL A 231 11.23 26.55 4.90
CA VAL A 231 10.95 27.83 5.58
C VAL A 231 11.70 27.91 6.91
N THR A 232 11.73 26.84 7.71
CA THR A 232 12.51 26.83 8.96
C THR A 232 14.03 26.88 8.78
N ARG A 233 14.54 26.50 7.60
CA ARG A 233 15.96 26.62 7.23
C ARG A 233 16.28 27.93 6.49
N GLY A 234 15.35 28.89 6.45
CA GLY A 234 15.54 30.18 5.79
C GLY A 234 15.54 30.10 4.25
N ARG A 235 15.04 29.01 3.66
CA ARG A 235 14.85 28.86 2.22
C ARG A 235 13.41 29.19 1.81
N PRO A 236 13.15 29.58 0.54
CA PRO A 236 11.78 29.72 0.03
C PRO A 236 10.97 28.43 0.22
N PRO A 237 9.65 28.54 0.50
CA PRO A 237 8.77 27.38 0.52
C PRO A 237 8.79 26.67 -0.83
N VAL A 238 8.54 25.36 -0.83
CA VAL A 238 8.20 24.64 -2.06
C VAL A 238 6.76 24.99 -2.43
N GLU A 239 6.59 25.64 -3.58
CA GLU A 239 5.29 26.08 -4.09
C GLU A 239 4.69 25.02 -5.01
N ALA A 240 3.38 24.77 -4.91
CA ALA A 240 2.70 23.81 -5.77
C ALA A 240 2.07 24.52 -6.98
N VAL A 241 2.32 24.00 -8.18
CA VAL A 241 1.74 24.49 -9.44
C VAL A 241 0.95 23.35 -10.07
N ARG A 242 -0.28 23.63 -10.51
CA ARG A 242 -1.12 22.61 -11.14
C ARG A 242 -0.71 22.42 -12.61
N PRO A 243 -0.80 21.21 -13.19
CA PRO A 243 -0.37 20.96 -14.56
C PRO A 243 -1.16 21.78 -15.58
N GLN A 244 -2.47 21.99 -15.35
CA GLN A 244 -3.31 22.84 -16.20
C GLN A 244 -3.01 24.34 -16.10
N ASP A 245 -2.22 24.80 -15.12
CA ASP A 245 -1.78 26.19 -15.00
C ASP A 245 -0.41 26.45 -15.65
N LEU A 246 0.24 25.40 -16.16
CA LEU A 246 1.49 25.52 -16.90
C LEU A 246 1.28 26.09 -18.31
N GLU A 247 2.26 26.86 -18.75
CA GLU A 247 2.42 27.27 -20.16
C GLU A 247 3.90 27.36 -20.54
N VAL A 248 4.17 27.32 -21.84
CA VAL A 248 5.51 27.39 -22.40
C VAL A 248 5.68 28.70 -23.16
N ARG A 249 6.72 29.47 -22.82
CA ARG A 249 7.05 30.75 -23.45
C ARG A 249 8.43 30.68 -24.11
N PRO A 250 8.70 31.40 -25.22
CA PRO A 250 10.04 31.46 -25.82
C PRO A 250 11.08 32.01 -24.83
N ASP A 251 12.25 31.37 -24.79
CA ASP A 251 13.41 31.80 -24.01
C ASP A 251 14.70 31.37 -24.73
N GLU A 252 15.40 32.33 -25.31
CA GLU A 252 16.66 32.12 -26.04
C GLU A 252 17.82 31.66 -25.14
N THR A 253 17.68 31.75 -23.81
CA THR A 253 18.69 31.29 -22.83
C THR A 253 18.49 29.82 -22.41
N SER A 254 17.32 29.24 -22.71
CA SER A 254 17.01 27.85 -22.42
C SER A 254 17.60 26.89 -23.48
N PRO A 255 18.15 25.73 -23.10
CA PRO A 255 18.60 24.70 -24.06
C PRO A 255 17.51 24.23 -25.03
N THR A 256 16.23 24.35 -24.66
CA THR A 256 15.10 23.96 -25.50
C THR A 256 14.59 25.10 -26.39
N GLY A 257 15.07 26.34 -26.19
CA GLY A 257 14.51 27.56 -26.77
C GLY A 257 13.24 28.08 -26.06
N TYR A 258 12.84 27.44 -24.96
CA TYR A 258 11.63 27.79 -24.21
C TYR A 258 11.79 27.64 -22.70
N ALA A 259 10.97 28.39 -21.96
CA ALA A 259 10.86 28.32 -20.51
C ALA A 259 9.44 27.93 -20.07
N LEU A 260 9.35 27.29 -18.90
CA LEU A 260 8.10 26.89 -18.27
C LEU A 260 7.61 28.01 -17.33
N TRP A 261 6.32 28.35 -17.40
CA TRP A 261 5.71 29.39 -16.60
C TRP A 261 4.43 28.90 -15.93
N ASP A 262 4.15 29.40 -14.73
CA ASP A 262 2.81 29.36 -14.13
C ASP A 262 2.04 30.58 -14.64
N LYS A 263 0.99 30.33 -15.42
CA LYS A 263 0.14 31.38 -16.01
C LYS A 263 -0.80 32.02 -14.99
N ALA A 264 -1.10 31.35 -13.89
CA ALA A 264 -1.99 31.85 -12.84
C ALA A 264 -1.30 32.92 -11.97
N THR A 265 -0.01 32.74 -11.66
CA THR A 265 0.80 33.75 -10.94
C THR A 265 1.72 34.58 -11.83
N ASN A 266 1.83 34.25 -13.12
CA ASN A 266 2.77 34.85 -14.08
C ASN A 266 4.24 34.76 -13.61
N ARG A 267 4.66 33.58 -13.12
CA ARG A 267 6.01 33.32 -12.62
C ARG A 267 6.75 32.32 -13.50
N LEU A 268 8.04 32.59 -13.70
CA LEU A 268 8.99 31.65 -14.31
C LEU A 268 9.24 30.50 -13.33
N LEU A 269 9.17 29.26 -13.83
CA LEU A 269 9.60 28.07 -13.09
C LEU A 269 11.03 27.78 -13.51
N GLU A 270 11.99 28.07 -12.62
CA GLU A 270 13.42 27.85 -12.88
C GLU A 270 13.90 26.44 -12.53
N GLN A 271 13.16 25.75 -11.66
CA GLN A 271 13.40 24.39 -11.19
C GLN A 271 12.14 23.79 -10.56
N TRP A 272 11.84 22.52 -10.86
CA TRP A 272 10.67 21.84 -10.32
C TRP A 272 10.96 20.35 -10.08
N PHE A 273 10.02 19.68 -9.41
CA PHE A 273 9.87 18.23 -9.47
C PHE A 273 8.41 17.87 -9.73
N VAL A 274 8.17 16.69 -10.30
CA VAL A 274 6.83 16.28 -10.74
C VAL A 274 6.26 15.22 -9.79
N GLU A 275 5.08 15.50 -9.22
CA GLU A 275 4.29 14.56 -8.41
C GLU A 275 2.90 14.40 -9.05
N MET A 276 2.84 13.73 -10.20
CA MET A 276 1.59 13.49 -10.92
C MET A 276 1.29 11.99 -11.01
N LEU A 277 0.01 11.64 -11.03
CA LEU A 277 -0.46 10.37 -11.54
C LEU A 277 -0.19 10.31 -13.05
N GLN A 278 0.12 9.12 -13.57
CA GLN A 278 0.64 9.00 -14.92
C GLN A 278 -0.38 9.37 -16.01
N GLU A 279 -1.67 9.19 -15.73
CA GLU A 279 -2.80 9.67 -16.53
C GLU A 279 -2.80 11.20 -16.74
N GLU A 280 -2.31 12.00 -15.78
CA GLU A 280 -2.30 13.47 -15.89
C GLU A 280 -1.38 13.96 -17.03
N TYR A 281 -0.39 13.16 -17.45
CA TYR A 281 0.47 13.50 -18.59
C TYR A 281 -0.27 13.46 -19.93
N ALA A 282 -1.31 12.65 -20.07
CA ALA A 282 -2.10 12.55 -21.30
C ALA A 282 -2.98 13.80 -21.54
N GLU A 283 -3.23 14.59 -20.49
CA GLU A 283 -3.99 15.84 -20.54
C GLU A 283 -3.10 17.07 -20.85
N LEU A 284 -1.78 16.90 -20.97
CA LEU A 284 -0.83 18.00 -21.21
C LEU A 284 -0.62 18.33 -22.68
N GLU A 285 -0.45 19.63 -22.94
CA GLU A 285 0.13 20.12 -24.20
C GLU A 285 1.53 19.51 -24.42
N PRO A 286 1.85 18.96 -25.62
CA PRO A 286 3.15 18.31 -25.87
C PRO A 286 4.36 19.21 -25.60
N ALA A 287 4.22 20.52 -25.78
CA ALA A 287 5.25 21.49 -25.42
C ALA A 287 5.51 21.53 -23.90
N VAL A 288 4.45 21.51 -23.07
CA VAL A 288 4.55 21.49 -21.61
C VAL A 288 5.19 20.18 -21.15
N ALA A 289 4.75 19.03 -21.68
CA ALA A 289 5.34 17.73 -21.34
C ALA A 289 6.84 17.65 -21.67
N ARG A 290 7.25 18.18 -22.83
CA ARG A 290 8.68 18.31 -23.20
C ARG A 290 9.45 19.22 -22.25
N GLN A 291 8.91 20.37 -21.85
CA GLN A 291 9.58 21.20 -20.84
C GLN A 291 9.68 20.48 -19.49
N LEU A 292 8.60 19.83 -19.02
CA LEU A 292 8.62 19.09 -17.74
C LEU A 292 9.70 18.01 -17.69
N SER A 293 10.07 17.42 -18.83
CA SER A 293 11.17 16.44 -18.92
C SER A 293 12.56 16.99 -18.57
N MET A 294 12.73 18.32 -18.53
CA MET A 294 13.94 19.00 -18.04
C MET A 294 14.03 19.05 -16.50
N THR A 295 13.16 18.33 -15.80
CA THR A 295 13.14 18.27 -14.34
C THR A 295 14.44 17.65 -13.80
N PRO A 296 15.08 18.21 -12.75
CA PRO A 296 16.13 17.50 -12.01
C PRO A 296 15.63 16.22 -11.31
N LEU A 297 14.31 16.09 -11.09
CA LEU A 297 13.70 14.92 -10.44
C LEU A 297 12.20 14.81 -10.80
N ASN A 298 11.67 13.75 -11.40
CA ASN A 298 12.27 12.49 -11.83
C ASN A 298 12.42 12.43 -13.35
N ASP A 299 13.43 11.72 -13.85
CA ASP A 299 13.56 11.46 -15.29
C ASP A 299 12.31 10.73 -15.80
N LEU A 300 11.74 11.23 -16.89
CA LEU A 300 10.50 10.67 -17.45
C LEU A 300 10.69 9.23 -17.94
N ARG A 301 11.89 8.79 -18.29
CA ARG A 301 12.21 7.38 -18.57
C ARG A 301 11.99 6.51 -17.33
N THR A 302 12.30 6.99 -16.12
CA THR A 302 11.93 6.30 -14.87
C THR A 302 10.42 6.26 -14.67
N VAL A 303 9.71 7.34 -15.02
CA VAL A 303 8.24 7.45 -14.88
C VAL A 303 7.48 6.55 -15.87
N PHE A 304 7.92 6.45 -17.12
CA PHE A 304 7.18 5.77 -18.19
C PHE A 304 7.67 4.34 -18.49
N ILE A 305 8.96 4.04 -18.24
CA ILE A 305 9.56 2.72 -18.45
C ILE A 305 9.71 1.98 -17.12
N VAL A 306 10.51 2.51 -16.18
CA VAL A 306 10.89 1.77 -14.96
C VAL A 306 9.74 1.55 -13.99
N HIS A 307 8.77 2.45 -13.97
CA HIS A 307 7.55 2.28 -13.19
C HIS A 307 6.57 1.24 -13.78
N ASP A 308 6.65 0.90 -15.06
CA ASP A 308 5.67 0.03 -15.70
C ASP A 308 5.81 -1.41 -15.20
N LYS A 309 4.72 -2.01 -14.70
CA LYS A 309 4.75 -3.37 -14.15
C LYS A 309 5.19 -4.42 -15.18
N ARG A 310 5.06 -4.14 -16.49
CA ARG A 310 5.56 -5.01 -17.58
C ARG A 310 7.08 -5.13 -17.61
N LEU A 311 7.81 -4.16 -17.07
CA LEU A 311 9.28 -4.24 -17.03
C LEU A 311 9.76 -5.44 -16.19
N LEU A 312 9.06 -5.80 -15.11
CA LEU A 312 9.38 -6.99 -14.30
C LEU A 312 9.29 -8.31 -15.09
N GLY A 313 8.49 -8.36 -16.17
CA GLY A 313 8.46 -9.49 -17.10
C GLY A 313 9.56 -9.46 -18.16
N ILE A 314 10.10 -8.27 -18.49
CA ILE A 314 11.20 -8.09 -19.45
C ILE A 314 12.56 -8.43 -18.82
N ILE A 315 12.78 -8.08 -17.55
CA ILE A 315 14.09 -8.24 -16.88
C ILE A 315 14.63 -9.67 -16.99
N PRO A 316 13.90 -10.75 -16.62
CA PRO A 316 14.41 -12.13 -16.72
C PRO A 316 14.86 -12.53 -18.13
N GLU A 317 14.18 -12.03 -19.17
CA GLU A 317 14.49 -12.31 -20.57
C GLU A 317 15.77 -11.59 -21.03
N GLU A 318 16.12 -10.45 -20.42
CA GLU A 318 17.34 -9.68 -20.74
C GLU A 318 18.58 -10.15 -19.97
N LEU A 319 18.44 -10.78 -18.80
CA LEU A 319 19.57 -11.18 -17.94
C LEU A 319 20.67 -11.96 -18.68
N PRO A 320 20.40 -12.97 -19.54
CA PRO A 320 21.45 -13.66 -20.29
C PRO A 320 22.20 -12.74 -21.28
N ASN A 321 21.50 -11.75 -21.86
CA ASN A 321 22.08 -10.74 -22.75
C ASN A 321 22.86 -9.66 -21.99
N MET A 322 22.55 -9.42 -20.72
CA MET A 322 23.34 -8.58 -19.81
C MET A 322 24.64 -9.30 -19.41
N VAL A 323 24.58 -10.58 -19.07
CA VAL A 323 25.77 -11.39 -18.73
C VAL A 323 26.73 -11.51 -19.91
N SER A 324 26.23 -11.83 -21.11
CA SER A 324 27.09 -11.94 -22.31
C SER A 324 27.74 -10.62 -22.75
N ARG A 325 27.17 -9.47 -22.36
CA ARG A 325 27.76 -8.13 -22.57
C ARG A 325 28.60 -7.62 -21.38
N GLY A 326 28.70 -8.39 -20.30
CA GLY A 326 29.44 -8.00 -19.08
C GLY A 326 28.77 -6.90 -18.24
N VAL A 327 27.47 -6.67 -18.43
CA VAL A 327 26.66 -5.72 -17.62
C VAL A 327 26.44 -6.27 -16.21
N LEU A 328 26.31 -7.59 -16.09
CA LEU A 328 26.20 -8.38 -14.86
C LEU A 328 27.12 -9.61 -14.94
N THR A 329 27.54 -10.16 -13.80
CA THR A 329 28.03 -11.55 -13.73
C THR A 329 26.86 -12.54 -13.73
N ALA A 330 27.15 -13.83 -13.85
CA ALA A 330 26.10 -14.86 -13.77
C ALA A 330 25.46 -14.88 -12.37
N GLU A 331 26.27 -14.76 -11.31
CA GLU A 331 25.81 -14.72 -9.93
C GLU A 331 24.97 -13.46 -9.64
N GLU A 332 25.33 -12.32 -10.23
CA GLU A 332 24.54 -11.09 -10.14
C GLU A 332 23.19 -11.21 -10.88
N ALA A 333 23.17 -11.88 -12.02
CA ALA A 333 21.93 -12.17 -12.75
C ALA A 333 21.00 -13.10 -11.94
N ASP A 334 21.55 -14.16 -11.33
CA ASP A 334 20.78 -15.06 -10.46
C ASP A 334 20.16 -14.32 -9.27
N ILE A 335 20.91 -13.40 -8.63
CA ILE A 335 20.37 -12.55 -7.54
C ILE A 335 19.19 -11.69 -8.00
N VAL A 336 19.25 -11.12 -9.21
CA VAL A 336 18.14 -10.34 -9.76
C VAL A 336 16.95 -11.24 -10.10
N ALA A 337 17.19 -12.40 -10.72
CA ALA A 337 16.14 -13.36 -11.08
C ALA A 337 15.38 -13.89 -9.85
N ASP A 338 16.10 -14.26 -8.79
CA ASP A 338 15.53 -14.71 -7.52
C ASP A 338 14.81 -13.59 -6.75
N GLY A 339 15.26 -12.34 -6.92
CA GLY A 339 14.80 -11.17 -6.17
C GLY A 339 13.55 -10.48 -6.71
N ILE A 340 13.03 -10.88 -7.87
CA ILE A 340 11.82 -10.29 -8.48
C ILE A 340 10.71 -11.34 -8.63
N VAL A 341 9.45 -10.92 -8.47
CA VAL A 341 8.33 -11.86 -8.63
C VAL A 341 8.14 -12.17 -10.12
N GLN A 342 8.07 -13.46 -10.47
CA GLN A 342 7.74 -13.92 -11.83
C GLN A 342 6.50 -13.19 -12.37
N THR A 343 6.69 -12.44 -13.45
CA THR A 343 5.70 -11.56 -14.05
C THR A 343 5.57 -11.91 -15.53
N ILE A 344 4.34 -12.20 -15.97
CA ILE A 344 4.00 -12.64 -17.32
C ILE A 344 3.32 -11.47 -18.04
N ASN A 345 3.94 -11.04 -19.14
CA ASN A 345 3.49 -9.88 -19.91
C ASN A 345 2.37 -10.23 -20.91
N PRO A 346 1.49 -9.26 -21.25
CA PRO A 346 0.52 -9.41 -22.34
C PRO A 346 1.22 -9.74 -23.66
N GLY A 347 0.56 -10.52 -24.53
CA GLY A 347 1.10 -11.01 -25.79
C GLY A 347 2.28 -12.00 -25.70
N SER A 348 2.84 -12.27 -24.52
CA SER A 348 4.02 -13.12 -24.37
C SER A 348 3.76 -14.62 -24.57
N ASN A 349 4.80 -15.37 -24.93
CA ASN A 349 4.75 -16.85 -24.96
C ASN A 349 4.39 -17.45 -23.59
N GLY A 350 4.82 -16.82 -22.50
CA GLY A 350 4.46 -17.22 -21.14
C GLY A 350 2.96 -17.12 -20.88
N LEU A 351 2.29 -16.10 -21.44
CA LEU A 351 0.85 -15.94 -21.32
C LEU A 351 0.08 -16.97 -22.15
N GLN A 352 0.51 -17.24 -23.38
CA GLN A 352 -0.09 -18.29 -24.23
C GLN A 352 -0.01 -19.66 -23.54
N LYS A 353 1.14 -19.96 -22.92
CA LYS A 353 1.32 -21.17 -22.11
C LYS A 353 0.36 -21.18 -20.90
N LEU A 354 0.29 -20.10 -20.12
CA LEU A 354 -0.60 -19.99 -18.97
C LEU A 354 -2.09 -20.12 -19.36
N LEU A 355 -2.50 -19.61 -20.52
CA LEU A 355 -3.85 -19.74 -21.06
C LEU A 355 -4.17 -21.20 -21.40
N LEU A 356 -3.25 -21.93 -22.02
CA LEU A 356 -3.41 -23.37 -22.31
C LEU A 356 -3.47 -24.20 -21.02
N GLU A 357 -2.57 -23.94 -20.07
CA GLU A 357 -2.56 -24.59 -18.75
C GLU A 357 -3.87 -24.33 -18.00
N SER A 358 -4.32 -23.07 -17.93
CA SER A 358 -5.57 -22.69 -17.28
C SER A 358 -6.81 -23.31 -17.93
N LYS A 359 -6.80 -23.57 -19.24
CA LYS A 359 -7.88 -24.32 -19.93
C LYS A 359 -7.90 -25.80 -19.57
N SER A 360 -6.76 -26.37 -19.15
CA SER A 360 -6.64 -27.78 -18.75
C SER A 360 -6.86 -28.02 -17.25
N ASP A 361 -6.48 -27.07 -16.39
CA ASP A 361 -6.64 -27.14 -14.93
C ASP A 361 -7.14 -25.79 -14.37
N PRO A 362 -8.40 -25.73 -13.90
CA PRO A 362 -8.96 -24.53 -13.29
C PRO A 362 -8.23 -24.02 -12.04
N ASN A 363 -7.49 -24.88 -11.32
CA ASN A 363 -6.82 -24.51 -10.07
C ASN A 363 -5.52 -23.74 -10.30
N VAL A 364 -5.01 -23.69 -11.55
CA VAL A 364 -3.81 -22.92 -11.91
C VAL A 364 -3.94 -21.45 -11.47
N ARG A 365 -5.14 -20.86 -11.63
CA ARG A 365 -5.42 -19.45 -11.31
C ARG A 365 -5.17 -19.08 -9.86
N ASP A 366 -5.29 -20.03 -8.92
CA ASP A 366 -5.15 -19.76 -7.49
C ASP A 366 -3.75 -19.28 -7.11
N ASN A 367 -2.78 -19.55 -7.99
CA ASN A 367 -1.38 -19.23 -7.85
C ASN A 367 -0.98 -17.87 -8.45
N TYR A 368 -1.92 -17.09 -8.97
CA TYR A 368 -1.63 -15.87 -9.72
C TYR A 368 -2.48 -14.67 -9.30
N ILE A 369 -1.98 -13.48 -9.62
CA ILE A 369 -2.66 -12.20 -9.41
C ILE A 369 -2.62 -11.38 -10.71
N TYR A 370 -3.77 -10.86 -11.11
CA TYR A 370 -3.93 -9.94 -12.24
C TYR A 370 -3.65 -8.51 -11.76
N LYS A 371 -2.79 -7.77 -12.48
CA LYS A 371 -2.37 -6.41 -12.11
C LYS A 371 -2.37 -5.47 -13.34
N PRO A 372 -3.27 -4.46 -13.41
CA PRO A 372 -3.23 -3.42 -14.45
C PRO A 372 -1.88 -2.72 -14.48
N CYS A 373 -1.31 -2.47 -15.66
CA CYS A 373 0.11 -2.11 -15.80
C CYS A 373 0.50 -0.84 -15.04
N ARG A 374 -0.39 0.17 -15.01
CA ARG A 374 -0.07 1.54 -14.56
C ARG A 374 -1.05 2.19 -13.58
N ASP A 375 -1.98 1.43 -13.00
CA ASP A 375 -2.69 1.93 -11.82
C ASP A 375 -1.73 2.01 -10.61
N GLY A 376 -2.00 2.98 -9.74
CA GLY A 376 -1.49 2.99 -8.37
C GLY A 376 -2.63 3.23 -7.38
N MET A 377 -2.45 2.75 -6.15
CA MET A 377 -3.47 2.59 -5.08
C MET A 377 -4.27 1.27 -5.15
N GLY A 378 -4.06 0.47 -6.19
CA GLY A 378 -4.43 -0.96 -6.23
C GLY A 378 -5.80 -1.23 -6.84
N HIS A 379 -6.28 -0.35 -7.72
CA HIS A 379 -7.50 -0.56 -8.47
C HIS A 379 -7.31 -1.64 -9.54
N GLY A 380 -8.35 -2.46 -9.76
CA GLY A 380 -8.34 -3.54 -10.74
C GLY A 380 -7.33 -4.66 -10.47
N ILE A 381 -6.70 -4.70 -9.30
CA ILE A 381 -5.89 -5.86 -8.88
C ILE A 381 -6.83 -6.97 -8.43
N GLU A 382 -6.80 -8.12 -9.12
CA GLU A 382 -7.68 -9.27 -8.87
C GLU A 382 -6.84 -10.51 -8.53
N LEU A 383 -7.10 -11.17 -7.39
CA LEU A 383 -6.52 -12.47 -7.07
C LEU A 383 -7.19 -13.56 -7.93
N GLY A 384 -6.41 -14.40 -8.62
CA GLY A 384 -6.97 -15.42 -9.51
C GLY A 384 -7.89 -16.42 -8.78
N ARG A 385 -7.58 -16.76 -7.53
CA ARG A 385 -8.43 -17.59 -6.65
C ARG A 385 -9.82 -16.99 -6.37
N ASN A 386 -9.95 -15.66 -6.45
CA ASN A 386 -11.21 -14.94 -6.22
C ASN A 386 -12.02 -14.78 -7.52
N LEU A 387 -11.46 -15.12 -8.67
CA LEU A 387 -12.16 -15.11 -9.97
C LEU A 387 -12.83 -16.46 -10.23
N THR A 388 -13.92 -16.44 -11.00
CA THR A 388 -14.44 -17.68 -11.61
C THR A 388 -13.51 -18.14 -12.72
N GLN A 389 -13.66 -19.38 -13.17
CA GLN A 389 -12.82 -19.92 -14.24
C GLN A 389 -13.05 -19.17 -15.55
N GLU A 390 -14.29 -18.81 -15.83
CA GLU A 390 -14.72 -18.10 -17.03
C GLU A 390 -14.14 -16.69 -17.06
N ALA A 391 -14.22 -15.97 -15.93
CA ALA A 391 -13.63 -14.64 -15.80
C ALA A 391 -12.09 -14.70 -15.93
N TRP A 392 -11.43 -15.67 -15.29
CA TRP A 392 -9.99 -15.86 -15.41
C TRP A 392 -9.56 -16.09 -16.86
N LEU A 393 -10.23 -17.00 -17.58
CA LEU A 393 -9.95 -17.27 -18.98
C LEU A 393 -10.22 -16.05 -19.87
N GLU A 394 -11.29 -15.29 -19.64
CA GLU A 394 -11.57 -14.04 -20.36
C GLU A 394 -10.42 -13.02 -20.21
N ARG A 395 -9.87 -12.85 -18.99
CA ARG A 395 -8.70 -11.97 -18.78
C ARG A 395 -7.48 -12.48 -19.56
N LEU A 396 -7.18 -13.78 -19.48
CA LEU A 396 -6.02 -14.34 -20.19
C LEU A 396 -6.18 -14.26 -21.72
N GLU A 397 -7.38 -14.51 -22.26
CA GLU A 397 -7.67 -14.40 -23.70
C GLU A 397 -7.58 -12.95 -24.18
N LYS A 398 -8.07 -11.98 -23.38
CA LYS A 398 -7.92 -10.54 -23.67
C LYS A 398 -6.44 -10.16 -23.74
N LEU A 399 -5.64 -10.54 -22.74
CA LEU A 399 -4.21 -10.21 -22.69
C LEU A 399 -3.37 -10.98 -23.72
N ALA A 400 -3.88 -12.12 -24.24
CA ALA A 400 -3.24 -12.90 -25.28
C ALA A 400 -3.42 -12.29 -26.69
N ASN A 401 -4.31 -11.30 -26.84
CA ASN A 401 -4.48 -10.54 -28.08
C ASN A 401 -3.30 -9.56 -28.28
N PRO A 402 -2.56 -9.62 -29.41
CA PRO A 402 -1.49 -8.67 -29.72
C PRO A 402 -1.95 -7.20 -29.88
N ASP A 403 -3.24 -6.93 -29.97
CA ASP A 403 -3.77 -5.55 -29.97
C ASP A 403 -3.83 -4.95 -28.56
N ILE A 404 -3.95 -5.76 -27.50
CA ILE A 404 -4.14 -5.30 -26.10
C ILE A 404 -2.81 -5.35 -25.35
N LEU A 405 -1.86 -4.52 -25.79
CA LEU A 405 -0.53 -4.46 -25.18
C LEU A 405 -0.27 -3.18 -24.38
N ARG A 406 -1.00 -2.09 -24.65
CA ARG A 406 -0.72 -0.78 -24.04
C ARG A 406 -1.55 -0.50 -22.79
N PRO A 407 -1.09 0.42 -21.92
CA PRO A 407 -1.85 0.83 -20.74
C PRO A 407 -3.24 1.40 -21.04
N HIS A 408 -3.40 2.27 -22.07
CA HIS A 408 -4.72 2.78 -22.43
C HIS A 408 -5.69 1.71 -22.96
N ASP A 409 -5.17 0.62 -23.54
CA ASP A 409 -5.94 -0.57 -23.96
C ASP A 409 -6.39 -1.42 -22.74
N ASN A 410 -6.12 -0.95 -21.51
CA ASN A 410 -6.31 -1.65 -20.25
C ASN A 410 -5.54 -2.97 -20.22
N ALA A 411 -4.26 -2.94 -20.63
CA ALA A 411 -3.33 -4.04 -20.46
C ALA A 411 -2.98 -4.27 -18.98
N ALA A 412 -2.67 -5.51 -18.65
CA ALA A 412 -2.28 -5.96 -17.33
C ALA A 412 -1.21 -7.04 -17.43
N VAL A 413 -0.44 -7.20 -16.35
CA VAL A 413 0.45 -8.34 -16.17
C VAL A 413 -0.22 -9.41 -15.32
N ILE A 414 0.15 -10.66 -15.54
CA ILE A 414 -0.16 -11.76 -14.62
C ILE A 414 1.09 -12.06 -13.80
N GLN A 415 1.03 -11.86 -12.49
CA GLN A 415 2.18 -12.09 -11.61
C GLN A 415 1.93 -13.33 -10.73
N ARG A 416 2.97 -14.11 -10.46
CA ARG A 416 2.90 -15.25 -9.52
C ARG A 416 2.58 -14.74 -8.12
N LEU A 417 1.65 -15.40 -7.43
CA LEU A 417 1.38 -15.12 -6.01
C LEU A 417 2.53 -15.69 -5.17
N VAL A 418 3.14 -14.85 -4.33
CA VAL A 418 4.21 -15.25 -3.40
C VAL A 418 3.58 -15.82 -2.13
N ASP A 419 4.07 -16.95 -1.61
CA ASP A 419 3.63 -17.50 -0.32
C ASP A 419 4.32 -16.75 0.83
N HIS A 420 3.62 -15.77 1.41
CA HIS A 420 4.21 -14.85 2.38
C HIS A 420 4.32 -15.42 3.81
N ASN A 421 5.32 -14.91 4.53
CA ASN A 421 5.40 -15.00 5.99
C ASN A 421 4.29 -14.17 6.67
N TRP A 422 3.83 -14.65 7.83
CA TRP A 422 2.89 -13.93 8.71
C TRP A 422 3.63 -13.44 9.96
N TYR A 423 3.63 -12.13 10.16
CA TYR A 423 4.33 -11.46 11.25
C TYR A 423 3.35 -11.01 12.33
N ASP A 424 3.82 -11.02 13.57
CA ASP A 424 3.11 -10.44 14.72
C ASP A 424 3.25 -8.92 14.71
N VAL A 425 2.13 -8.21 14.63
CA VAL A 425 2.07 -6.75 14.56
C VAL A 425 1.07 -6.23 15.60
N VAL A 426 1.47 -5.20 16.34
CA VAL A 426 0.62 -4.42 17.24
C VAL A 426 0.20 -3.12 16.56
N ARG A 427 -1.09 -2.78 16.66
CA ARG A 427 -1.68 -1.62 15.98
C ARG A 427 -2.15 -0.55 16.96
N HIS A 428 -1.52 0.61 16.90
CA HIS A 428 -1.86 1.76 17.75
C HIS A 428 -2.91 2.69 17.11
N GLU A 429 -3.28 2.45 15.84
CA GLU A 429 -4.31 3.19 15.11
C GLU A 429 -5.70 2.55 15.24
N VAL A 430 -5.78 1.35 15.82
CA VAL A 430 -7.03 0.69 16.23
C VAL A 430 -7.11 0.72 17.74
N SER A 431 -8.05 1.49 18.29
CA SER A 431 -8.21 1.66 19.74
C SER A 431 -8.68 0.39 20.49
N THR A 432 -9.01 -0.67 19.77
CA THR A 432 -9.41 -1.99 20.29
C THR A 432 -8.38 -3.09 19.99
N ASP A 433 -7.22 -2.76 19.41
CA ASP A 433 -6.05 -3.66 19.28
C ASP A 433 -5.03 -3.42 20.42
N ASP A 434 -5.55 -3.01 21.57
CA ASP A 434 -4.87 -2.85 22.85
C ASP A 434 -4.79 -4.18 23.63
N GLY A 435 -4.75 -5.31 22.92
CA GLY A 435 -4.59 -6.63 23.51
C GLY A 435 -3.12 -7.01 23.79
N PRO A 436 -2.90 -8.03 24.65
CA PRO A 436 -1.61 -8.73 24.75
C PRO A 436 -1.36 -9.68 23.57
N ARG A 437 -2.35 -9.88 22.68
CA ARG A 437 -2.22 -10.74 21.49
C ARG A 437 -1.94 -9.89 20.25
N PRO A 438 -0.85 -10.12 19.52
CA PRO A 438 -0.61 -9.47 18.24
C PRO A 438 -1.63 -9.91 17.19
N ASN A 439 -1.88 -9.05 16.21
CA ASN A 439 -2.54 -9.44 14.96
C ASN A 439 -1.50 -10.07 14.01
N LYS A 440 -1.95 -10.95 13.12
CA LYS A 440 -1.11 -11.51 12.05
C LYS A 440 -1.31 -10.71 10.76
N PHE A 441 -0.21 -10.20 10.19
CA PHE A 441 -0.19 -9.54 8.89
C PHE A 441 1.02 -9.98 8.04
N HIS A 442 0.91 -9.82 6.73
CA HIS A 442 2.08 -9.76 5.86
C HIS A 442 2.77 -8.40 6.00
N LEU A 443 4.10 -8.38 5.93
CA LEU A 443 4.87 -7.15 5.83
C LEU A 443 5.19 -6.83 4.36
N ILE A 444 5.05 -5.56 3.99
CA ILE A 444 5.49 -5.00 2.73
C ILE A 444 6.59 -3.99 3.04
N GLY A 445 7.81 -4.30 2.65
CA GLY A 445 8.94 -3.38 2.75
C GLY A 445 8.98 -2.45 1.55
N SER A 446 9.52 -1.25 1.73
CA SER A 446 9.83 -0.36 0.60
C SER A 446 11.24 0.20 0.71
N MET A 447 11.93 0.20 -0.42
CA MET A 447 13.30 0.70 -0.54
C MET A 447 13.34 1.69 -1.70
N PHE A 448 13.87 2.88 -1.46
CA PHE A 448 14.21 3.84 -2.49
C PHE A 448 15.62 3.61 -3.01
N MET A 449 15.81 3.99 -4.27
CA MET A 449 17.12 4.24 -4.87
C MET A 449 17.12 5.67 -5.41
N PHE A 450 18.15 6.45 -5.06
CA PHE A 450 18.43 7.74 -5.67
C PHE A 450 19.55 7.57 -6.71
N GLN A 451 19.34 8.11 -7.91
CA GLN A 451 20.22 8.07 -9.08
C GLN A 451 20.78 6.68 -9.42
N ASN A 452 19.99 5.61 -9.20
CA ASN A 452 20.41 4.21 -9.33
C ASN A 452 21.65 3.81 -8.47
N ARG A 453 22.02 4.63 -7.47
CA ARG A 453 23.29 4.53 -6.72
C ARG A 453 23.12 4.50 -5.21
N GLU A 454 22.27 5.36 -4.64
CA GLU A 454 22.13 5.49 -3.19
C GLU A 454 20.91 4.70 -2.70
N PHE A 455 21.16 3.63 -1.96
CA PHE A 455 20.13 2.81 -1.33
C PHE A 455 19.58 3.50 -0.07
N TYR A 456 18.26 3.63 0.01
CA TYR A 456 17.57 4.33 1.09
C TYR A 456 16.35 3.50 1.54
N PRO A 457 16.39 2.86 2.71
CA PRO A 457 15.22 2.15 3.23
C PRO A 457 14.11 3.13 3.61
N SER A 458 12.86 2.74 3.37
CA SER A 458 11.70 3.61 3.51
C SER A 458 10.58 2.93 4.29
N THR A 459 9.33 3.30 4.03
CA THR A 459 8.16 2.86 4.79
C THR A 459 7.89 1.37 4.69
N TRP A 460 7.76 0.73 5.84
CA TRP A 460 7.23 -0.61 5.98
C TRP A 460 5.74 -0.53 6.28
N ARG A 461 4.96 -1.40 5.66
CA ARG A 461 3.50 -1.41 5.70
C ARG A 461 3.00 -2.82 5.97
N MET A 462 1.77 -2.93 6.44
CA MET A 462 1.10 -4.21 6.67
C MET A 462 0.08 -4.52 5.56
N GLY A 463 -0.12 -5.81 5.27
CA GLY A 463 -1.14 -6.30 4.33
C GLY A 463 -1.85 -7.54 4.88
N LEU A 464 -3.11 -7.72 4.50
CA LEU A 464 -3.92 -8.88 4.90
C LEU A 464 -3.78 -10.00 3.87
N GLU A 465 -4.47 -9.91 2.75
CA GLU A 465 -4.30 -10.84 1.60
C GLU A 465 -3.60 -10.16 0.42
N THR A 466 -3.87 -8.88 0.22
CA THR A 466 -3.23 -8.03 -0.78
C THR A 466 -2.66 -6.79 -0.10
N HIS A 467 -1.77 -6.09 -0.80
CA HIS A 467 -1.30 -4.78 -0.36
C HIS A 467 -2.43 -3.76 -0.45
N LEU A 468 -2.87 -3.24 0.70
CA LEU A 468 -3.78 -2.11 0.78
C LEU A 468 -2.95 -0.82 0.77
N GLY A 469 -3.05 -0.06 -0.32
CA GLY A 469 -2.53 1.31 -0.36
C GLY A 469 -3.13 2.13 0.79
N ILE A 470 -2.29 2.83 1.55
CA ILE A 470 -2.74 3.58 2.73
C ILE A 470 -3.37 4.90 2.29
N THR A 471 -4.70 4.91 2.23
CA THR A 471 -5.55 6.06 1.88
C THR A 471 -6.41 6.45 3.08
N SER A 472 -7.18 7.52 2.97
CA SER A 472 -8.09 7.98 4.05
C SER A 472 -9.11 6.91 4.44
N ASP A 473 -9.61 6.15 3.47
CA ASP A 473 -10.61 5.08 3.60
C ASP A 473 -10.01 3.69 3.93
N LYS A 474 -8.73 3.45 3.64
CA LYS A 474 -8.05 2.17 3.93
C LYS A 474 -7.15 2.31 5.17
N PRO A 475 -7.53 1.77 6.34
CA PRO A 475 -6.70 1.83 7.54
C PRO A 475 -5.41 1.01 7.36
N GLY A 476 -4.32 1.43 8.01
CA GLY A 476 -3.05 0.74 7.94
C GLY A 476 -1.94 1.46 8.68
N LEU A 477 -0.95 0.69 9.17
CA LEU A 477 0.26 1.23 9.79
C LEU A 477 1.32 1.61 8.76
N VAL A 478 2.08 2.65 9.11
CA VAL A 478 3.41 2.93 8.56
C VAL A 478 4.45 2.69 9.65
N MET A 479 5.45 1.89 9.36
CA MET A 479 6.56 1.58 10.28
C MET A 479 7.88 2.01 9.63
N ALA A 480 8.79 2.55 10.44
CA ALA A 480 10.19 2.64 10.07
C ALA A 480 10.87 1.27 10.24
N MET A 481 12.08 1.15 9.70
CA MET A 481 12.98 0.06 10.05
C MET A 481 14.19 0.53 10.84
N VAL A 482 14.80 -0.42 11.54
CA VAL A 482 16.07 -0.25 12.26
C VAL A 482 16.97 -1.46 11.99
N HIS A 483 18.27 -1.26 12.03
CA HIS A 483 19.22 -2.37 12.07
C HIS A 483 19.00 -3.20 13.35
N GLN A 484 18.91 -4.51 13.19
CA GLN A 484 18.80 -5.46 14.29
C GLN A 484 20.21 -5.76 14.86
N PRO A 485 20.51 -5.37 16.12
CA PRO A 485 21.77 -5.74 16.77
C PRO A 485 21.85 -7.25 17.05
N ASP A 486 23.06 -7.73 17.40
CA ASP A 486 23.33 -9.13 17.77
C ASP A 486 22.82 -9.48 19.19
N TRP A 487 21.55 -9.19 19.44
CA TRP A 487 20.87 -9.42 20.72
C TRP A 487 20.01 -10.69 20.71
N PRO A 488 19.90 -11.40 21.84
CA PRO A 488 18.92 -12.47 21.99
C PRO A 488 17.50 -11.91 21.95
N VAL A 489 16.56 -12.71 21.44
CA VAL A 489 15.12 -12.39 21.48
C VAL A 489 14.59 -12.56 22.91
N GLY A 490 13.65 -11.72 23.34
CA GLY A 490 12.95 -11.86 24.61
C GLY A 490 11.43 -11.81 24.42
N GLU A 491 10.75 -12.87 24.86
CA GLU A 491 9.31 -13.08 24.64
C GLU A 491 8.48 -13.01 25.94
N ASP A 492 9.14 -12.75 27.07
CA ASP A 492 8.50 -12.54 28.36
C ASP A 492 7.62 -11.29 28.34
N GLN A 493 6.38 -11.46 28.83
CA GLN A 493 5.39 -10.39 28.90
C GLN A 493 5.75 -9.43 30.04
N GLU A 494 5.75 -8.13 29.74
CA GLU A 494 5.90 -7.09 30.76
C GLU A 494 4.63 -7.07 31.64
N GLU A 495 4.79 -7.18 32.96
CA GLU A 495 3.63 -7.11 33.87
C GLU A 495 2.98 -5.72 33.82
N GLU A 496 1.65 -5.65 33.77
CA GLU A 496 0.94 -4.38 33.96
C GLU A 496 1.17 -3.87 35.40
N PRO A 497 1.43 -2.57 35.61
CA PRO A 497 1.63 -2.03 36.95
C PRO A 497 0.35 -2.18 37.77
N THR A 498 0.37 -3.10 38.73
CA THR A 498 -0.76 -3.31 39.64
C THR A 498 -1.06 -2.02 40.42
N THR A 499 -2.27 -1.50 40.27
CA THR A 499 -2.80 -0.35 41.01
C THR A 499 -3.11 -0.74 42.46
N THR A 500 -2.07 -1.11 43.21
CA THR A 500 -2.15 -1.46 44.64
C THR A 500 -1.01 -0.85 45.45
N ALA A 501 -0.47 0.29 45.00
CA ALA A 501 0.34 1.17 45.83
C ALA A 501 -0.57 2.04 46.73
N LYS A 502 -1.06 1.46 47.83
CA LYS A 502 -1.47 2.29 48.98
C LYS A 502 -0.26 3.07 49.47
N GLU A 503 -0.46 4.33 49.82
CA GLU A 503 0.56 5.16 50.46
C GLU A 503 1.14 4.44 51.69
N SER A 504 2.45 4.15 51.64
CA SER A 504 3.24 3.92 52.84
C SER A 504 4.55 4.68 52.72
N SER A 505 4.48 5.94 53.15
CA SER A 505 5.62 6.82 53.32
C SER A 505 6.54 6.29 54.42
N THR A 506 7.64 5.64 54.04
CA THR A 506 8.79 5.45 54.94
C THR A 506 10.08 5.87 54.25
N VAL A 507 10.60 7.02 54.66
CA VAL A 507 11.95 7.47 54.34
C VAL A 507 12.95 6.55 55.03
N SER A 508 13.89 5.99 54.27
CA SER A 508 15.16 5.49 54.83
C SER A 508 16.32 6.00 53.99
N LEU A 509 17.24 6.69 54.67
CA LEU A 509 18.54 7.12 54.15
C LEU A 509 19.59 6.06 54.52
N SER A 510 20.80 6.21 53.98
CA SER A 510 22.01 5.39 54.17
C SER A 510 22.01 4.05 53.42
N GLU A 511 23.14 3.54 52.90
CA GLU A 511 24.52 4.08 52.97
C GLU A 511 25.37 3.68 51.75
N THR A 512 26.46 4.42 51.54
CA THR A 512 27.42 4.22 50.45
C THR A 512 28.32 3.01 50.70
N SER A 513 28.60 2.20 49.67
CA SER A 513 29.84 1.43 49.63
C SER A 513 30.43 1.41 48.22
N VAL A 514 31.71 1.78 48.16
CA VAL A 514 32.55 1.72 46.96
C VAL A 514 33.50 0.55 47.20
N GLU A 515 33.59 -0.39 46.27
CA GLU A 515 34.79 -1.22 46.15
C GLU A 515 35.39 -1.14 44.74
N THR A 516 36.67 -0.76 44.75
CA THR A 516 37.51 -0.57 43.57
C THR A 516 38.24 -1.88 43.27
N GLY A 517 38.20 -2.36 42.03
CA GLY A 517 38.89 -3.59 41.61
C GLY A 517 39.76 -3.39 40.37
N THR A 518 41.08 -3.34 40.55
CA THR A 518 42.09 -3.07 39.50
C THR A 518 43.32 -3.95 39.79
N THR A 519 44.10 -4.48 38.84
CA THR A 519 44.30 -4.17 37.40
C THR A 519 44.72 -5.48 36.67
N ILE A 520 44.94 -5.44 35.33
CA ILE A 520 45.96 -6.16 34.51
C ILE A 520 45.31 -6.83 33.27
N THR A 521 45.38 -6.27 32.05
CA THR A 521 46.51 -6.25 31.09
C THR A 521 46.91 -7.63 30.53
N THR A 522 46.55 -7.94 29.27
CA THR A 522 47.49 -8.16 28.14
C THR A 522 46.73 -8.41 26.84
N ALA A 523 47.39 -8.18 25.69
CA ALA A 523 46.79 -8.24 24.35
C ALA A 523 47.32 -9.45 23.54
N PRO A 524 47.32 -9.44 22.18
CA PRO A 524 46.75 -10.50 21.36
C PRO A 524 47.77 -11.55 20.89
N ASP A 525 47.30 -12.58 20.17
CA ASP A 525 47.99 -13.35 19.09
C ASP A 525 47.20 -14.65 18.80
N THR A 526 47.16 -15.32 17.64
CA THR A 526 47.56 -15.11 16.23
C THR A 526 46.89 -16.25 15.42
N THR A 527 46.47 -15.95 14.19
CA THR A 527 46.33 -16.79 12.97
C THR A 527 46.77 -18.28 12.95
N THR A 528 45.88 -19.18 12.48
CA THR A 528 46.14 -20.32 11.52
C THR A 528 44.77 -20.84 11.05
N THR A 529 44.33 -20.92 9.79
CA THR A 529 44.86 -21.39 8.49
C THR A 529 44.92 -22.93 8.33
N SER A 530 43.95 -23.49 7.60
CA SER A 530 43.93 -24.76 6.82
C SER A 530 42.59 -24.76 6.05
N GLN A 531 42.44 -24.84 4.73
CA GLN A 531 42.84 -25.86 3.73
C GLN A 531 42.41 -27.29 4.11
N VAL A 532 41.90 -28.16 3.22
CA VAL A 532 41.41 -28.12 1.81
C VAL A 532 40.59 -29.41 1.61
N GLU A 533 39.54 -29.41 0.77
CA GLU A 533 38.94 -30.55 0.02
C GLU A 533 37.64 -29.98 -0.62
N THR A 534 37.45 -29.80 -1.93
CA THR A 534 37.82 -30.55 -3.15
C THR A 534 37.07 -31.88 -3.31
N THR A 535 35.85 -31.81 -3.84
CA THR A 535 35.23 -32.88 -4.64
C THR A 535 34.68 -32.30 -5.94
N THR A 536 34.84 -33.06 -7.03
CA THR A 536 34.54 -32.65 -8.41
C THR A 536 33.61 -33.68 -9.06
N ALA A 537 32.97 -33.28 -10.16
CA ALA A 537 32.14 -34.06 -11.08
C ALA A 537 30.65 -34.21 -10.67
N ALA A 538 29.71 -34.27 -11.62
CA ALA A 538 29.87 -34.48 -13.07
C ALA A 538 28.93 -33.59 -13.92
N GLU A 539 29.38 -33.29 -15.15
CA GLU A 539 28.52 -32.81 -16.23
C GLU A 539 27.49 -33.88 -16.64
N VAL A 540 26.31 -33.44 -17.09
CA VAL A 540 25.48 -34.21 -18.02
C VAL A 540 25.10 -33.32 -19.20
N THR A 541 25.73 -33.57 -20.34
CA THR A 541 25.41 -32.94 -21.61
C THR A 541 24.19 -33.63 -22.24
N THR A 542 23.24 -32.86 -22.78
CA THR A 542 22.32 -33.40 -23.81
C THR A 542 22.06 -32.37 -24.89
N THR A 543 22.34 -32.74 -26.13
CA THR A 543 22.23 -31.88 -27.32
C THR A 543 20.87 -32.00 -28.01
N THR A 544 20.34 -30.84 -28.41
CA THR A 544 19.75 -30.52 -29.73
C THR A 544 18.95 -31.57 -30.51
N ALA A 545 17.72 -31.21 -30.89
CA ALA A 545 17.18 -31.50 -32.22
C ALA A 545 16.13 -30.46 -32.64
N GLU A 546 16.38 -29.75 -33.74
CA GLU A 546 15.37 -28.97 -34.46
C GLU A 546 14.51 -29.89 -35.34
N ALA A 547 13.28 -29.49 -35.64
CA ALA A 547 12.55 -29.96 -36.81
C ALA A 547 11.54 -28.89 -37.26
N GLU A 548 11.82 -28.25 -38.39
CA GLU A 548 10.84 -27.43 -39.11
C GLU A 548 9.73 -28.33 -39.68
N THR A 549 8.49 -27.85 -39.72
CA THR A 549 7.64 -28.15 -40.89
C THR A 549 6.61 -27.05 -41.14
N THR A 550 6.67 -26.47 -42.34
CA THR A 550 5.68 -25.57 -42.91
C THR A 550 4.36 -26.26 -43.20
N THR A 551 3.22 -25.58 -43.03
CA THR A 551 2.11 -25.64 -44.01
C THR A 551 1.27 -24.38 -43.91
N ALA A 552 1.06 -23.70 -45.04
CA ALA A 552 0.14 -22.58 -45.15
C ALA A 552 -1.27 -23.09 -45.51
N ALA A 553 -2.30 -22.46 -44.95
CA ALA A 553 -3.68 -22.62 -45.40
C ALA A 553 -4.37 -21.25 -45.37
N GLU A 554 -4.68 -20.72 -46.55
CA GLU A 554 -5.53 -19.53 -46.69
C GLU A 554 -6.95 -19.84 -46.20
N SER A 555 -7.54 -18.91 -45.46
CA SER A 555 -9.00 -18.89 -45.28
C SER A 555 -9.51 -17.46 -45.37
N THR A 556 -10.02 -17.10 -46.55
CA THR A 556 -10.84 -15.91 -46.73
C THR A 556 -12.10 -16.01 -45.88
N THR A 557 -12.32 -15.06 -44.96
CA THR A 557 -13.63 -14.86 -44.33
C THR A 557 -14.05 -13.40 -44.41
N THR A 558 -15.33 -13.20 -44.72
CA THR A 558 -15.95 -11.94 -45.14
C THR A 558 -16.03 -10.86 -44.05
N THR A 559 -15.79 -9.62 -44.47
CA THR A 559 -16.04 -8.40 -43.69
C THR A 559 -17.50 -8.31 -43.22
N ALA A 560 -17.73 -8.36 -41.91
CA ALA A 560 -18.98 -7.96 -41.29
C ALA A 560 -18.74 -6.66 -40.50
N LYS A 561 -19.33 -5.56 -40.97
CA LYS A 561 -19.27 -4.25 -40.31
C LYS A 561 -20.20 -4.24 -39.10
N ALA A 562 -19.65 -4.48 -37.91
CA ALA A 562 -20.35 -4.23 -36.64
C ALA A 562 -20.18 -2.75 -36.25
N GLU A 563 -21.26 -2.12 -35.79
CA GLU A 563 -21.22 -0.73 -35.33
C GLU A 563 -20.60 -0.65 -33.94
N SER A 564 -19.67 0.30 -33.75
CA SER A 564 -19.07 0.60 -32.46
C SER A 564 -20.05 1.37 -31.58
N THR A 565 -20.81 0.69 -30.75
CA THR A 565 -21.52 1.31 -29.61
C THR A 565 -20.56 1.54 -28.46
N THR A 566 -20.12 2.78 -28.29
CA THR A 566 -19.35 3.25 -27.14
C THR A 566 -20.12 2.97 -25.85
N THR A 567 -19.65 2.01 -25.06
CA THR A 567 -20.23 1.73 -23.74
C THR A 567 -19.64 2.69 -22.72
N THR A 568 -20.31 3.82 -22.54
CA THR A 568 -20.10 4.71 -21.40
C THR A 568 -20.13 3.89 -20.11
N ALA A 569 -19.16 4.09 -19.22
CA ALA A 569 -19.13 3.40 -17.93
C ALA A 569 -20.46 3.62 -17.20
N VAL A 570 -21.21 2.53 -16.97
CA VAL A 570 -22.53 2.60 -16.34
C VAL A 570 -22.36 2.98 -14.89
N ALA A 571 -22.84 4.18 -14.52
CA ALA A 571 -22.84 4.62 -13.14
C ALA A 571 -23.61 3.62 -12.27
N THR A 572 -23.04 3.22 -11.13
CA THR A 572 -23.69 2.30 -10.19
C THR A 572 -25.03 2.91 -9.76
N PRO A 573 -26.17 2.22 -9.92
CA PRO A 573 -27.48 2.79 -9.62
C PRO A 573 -27.59 3.16 -8.14
N THR A 574 -28.07 4.37 -7.85
CA THR A 574 -28.28 4.88 -6.50
C THR A 574 -29.75 5.14 -6.22
N PHE A 575 -30.20 4.80 -5.02
CA PHE A 575 -31.59 4.93 -4.59
C PHE A 575 -31.66 5.46 -3.15
N THR A 576 -32.81 5.98 -2.75
CA THR A 576 -33.12 6.31 -1.35
C THR A 576 -34.00 5.21 -0.76
N ILE A 577 -33.75 4.81 0.50
CA ILE A 577 -34.66 3.91 1.23
C ILE A 577 -35.82 4.74 1.78
N VAL A 578 -37.05 4.42 1.38
CA VAL A 578 -38.25 5.12 1.85
C VAL A 578 -39.26 4.16 2.49
N GLY A 579 -40.02 4.66 3.47
CA GLY A 579 -41.08 3.88 4.12
C GLY A 579 -42.28 3.65 3.19
N GLY A 580 -42.72 2.40 3.05
CA GLY A 580 -43.83 2.00 2.19
C GLY A 580 -45.20 1.87 2.88
N GLY A 581 -45.34 2.38 4.11
CA GLY A 581 -46.60 2.28 4.86
C GLY A 581 -46.66 3.13 6.13
N GLY A 582 -47.89 3.43 6.58
CA GLY A 582 -48.16 4.03 7.89
C GLY A 582 -47.54 5.41 8.11
N ALA A 583 -47.03 5.66 9.32
CA ALA A 583 -46.48 6.97 9.71
C ALA A 583 -45.16 7.35 9.02
N VAL A 584 -44.59 6.45 8.21
CA VAL A 584 -43.36 6.67 7.44
C VAL A 584 -43.58 6.59 5.92
N GLN A 585 -44.83 6.60 5.46
CA GLN A 585 -45.18 6.56 4.04
C GLN A 585 -44.46 7.67 3.24
N GLY A 586 -43.57 7.28 2.33
CA GLY A 586 -42.76 8.19 1.50
C GLY A 586 -41.68 8.96 2.26
N ALA A 587 -41.48 8.71 3.56
CA ALA A 587 -40.41 9.36 4.33
C ALA A 587 -39.06 8.72 3.97
N PRO A 588 -38.02 9.49 3.63
CA PRO A 588 -36.69 8.98 3.37
C PRO A 588 -35.97 8.62 4.68
N LEU A 589 -35.18 7.56 4.64
CA LEU A 589 -34.29 7.16 5.72
C LEU A 589 -33.13 8.17 5.82
N GLN A 590 -32.89 8.67 7.04
CA GLN A 590 -31.93 9.74 7.30
C GLN A 590 -30.88 9.32 8.33
N GLY A 591 -29.70 9.90 8.24
CA GLY A 591 -28.59 9.69 9.16
C GLY A 591 -27.59 10.85 9.17
N VAL A 592 -26.76 10.89 10.20
CA VAL A 592 -25.65 11.85 10.35
C VAL A 592 -24.35 11.23 9.82
N ASP A 593 -23.36 12.07 9.50
CA ASP A 593 -22.04 11.61 9.03
C ASP A 593 -21.15 11.19 10.21
N GLN A 594 -21.61 10.18 10.96
CA GLN A 594 -20.93 9.61 12.12
C GLN A 594 -20.98 8.08 12.08
N ASP A 595 -19.82 7.47 12.30
CA ASP A 595 -19.65 6.02 12.41
C ASP A 595 -20.54 5.42 13.52
N GLY A 596 -21.13 4.24 13.27
CA GLY A 596 -22.06 3.58 14.19
C GLY A 596 -23.42 4.27 14.39
N SER A 597 -23.71 5.42 13.76
CA SER A 597 -24.95 6.16 14.04
C SER A 597 -26.20 5.50 13.44
N ILE A 598 -27.31 5.54 14.20
CA ILE A 598 -28.58 4.90 13.85
C ILE A 598 -29.31 5.71 12.76
N LEU A 599 -29.91 5.01 11.80
CA LEU A 599 -30.71 5.57 10.72
C LEU A 599 -32.20 5.59 11.10
N LEU A 600 -32.88 6.69 10.82
CA LEU A 600 -34.29 6.88 11.15
C LEU A 600 -35.06 7.74 10.14
N PHE A 601 -36.37 7.54 10.09
CA PHE A 601 -37.32 8.40 9.40
C PHE A 601 -37.74 9.55 10.32
N ASN A 602 -38.13 10.69 9.71
CA ASN A 602 -38.73 11.83 10.42
C ASN A 602 -37.98 12.26 11.71
N PRO A 603 -36.65 12.51 11.66
CA PRO A 603 -35.90 12.99 12.82
C PRO A 603 -36.47 14.32 13.33
N GLN A 604 -36.63 14.44 14.65
CA GLN A 604 -37.21 15.61 15.32
C GLN A 604 -36.14 16.56 15.88
N THR A 605 -34.91 16.08 16.01
CA THR A 605 -33.74 16.82 16.51
C THR A 605 -32.48 16.37 15.76
N GLY A 606 -31.41 17.17 15.82
CA GLY A 606 -30.13 16.87 15.16
C GLY A 606 -30.00 17.41 13.73
N ASN A 607 -28.96 16.96 13.03
CA ASN A 607 -28.53 17.40 11.69
C ASN A 607 -28.57 16.27 10.64
N SER A 608 -29.44 15.28 10.84
CA SER A 608 -29.61 14.16 9.92
C SER A 608 -30.03 14.60 8.52
N ARG A 609 -29.55 13.90 7.50
CA ARG A 609 -29.91 14.09 6.08
C ARG A 609 -30.34 12.78 5.44
N ALA A 610 -31.19 12.86 4.42
CA ALA A 610 -31.54 11.70 3.59
C ALA A 610 -30.28 11.08 2.97
N ARG A 611 -30.21 9.74 2.95
CA ARG A 611 -29.04 9.00 2.47
C ARG A 611 -29.29 8.43 1.09
N MET A 612 -28.37 8.66 0.15
CA MET A 612 -28.33 7.94 -1.12
C MET A 612 -27.54 6.65 -0.96
N ILE A 613 -28.14 5.53 -1.35
CA ILE A 613 -27.64 4.19 -1.09
C ILE A 613 -27.24 3.52 -2.40
N ILE A 614 -26.12 2.79 -2.34
CA ILE A 614 -25.65 1.83 -3.32
C ILE A 614 -25.92 0.42 -2.75
N LEU A 615 -26.47 -0.46 -3.56
CA LEU A 615 -26.52 -1.90 -3.27
C LEU A 615 -25.41 -2.60 -4.06
N ASP A 616 -24.52 -3.32 -3.37
CA ASP A 616 -23.55 -4.22 -4.00
C ASP A 616 -24.30 -5.49 -4.50
N PRO A 617 -24.33 -5.75 -5.81
CA PRO A 617 -25.06 -6.91 -6.36
C PRO A 617 -24.37 -8.25 -6.08
N ASN A 618 -23.07 -8.25 -5.74
CA ASN A 618 -22.30 -9.47 -5.48
C ASN A 618 -22.40 -9.90 -4.02
N THR A 619 -22.48 -8.95 -3.08
CA THR A 619 -22.52 -9.24 -1.65
C THR A 619 -23.88 -8.93 -0.98
N GLY A 620 -24.81 -8.30 -1.70
CA GLY A 620 -26.07 -7.80 -1.16
C GLY A 620 -25.92 -6.66 -0.15
N ARG A 621 -24.73 -6.07 -0.01
CA ARG A 621 -24.46 -5.08 1.06
C ARG A 621 -24.93 -3.69 0.65
N LEU A 622 -25.55 -2.98 1.59
CA LEU A 622 -25.91 -1.58 1.44
C LEU A 622 -24.74 -0.69 1.83
N ARG A 623 -24.48 0.37 1.06
CA ARG A 623 -23.46 1.37 1.32
C ARG A 623 -23.97 2.77 1.02
N ASP A 624 -23.71 3.73 1.90
CA ASP A 624 -24.00 5.14 1.65
C ASP A 624 -23.05 5.71 0.59
N LYS A 625 -23.61 6.41 -0.39
CA LYS A 625 -22.90 6.98 -1.54
C LYS A 625 -21.89 8.04 -1.14
N ASP A 626 -22.24 8.86 -0.16
CA ASP A 626 -21.49 10.08 0.18
C ASP A 626 -20.31 9.79 1.12
N THR A 627 -20.47 8.84 2.04
CA THR A 627 -19.44 8.48 3.03
C THR A 627 -18.71 7.17 2.71
N GLY A 628 -19.28 6.31 1.86
CA GLY A 628 -18.76 4.97 1.61
C GLY A 628 -18.96 3.98 2.78
N VAL A 629 -19.64 4.36 3.85
CA VAL A 629 -19.88 3.50 5.02
C VAL A 629 -21.02 2.52 4.72
N GLN A 630 -20.85 1.25 5.12
CA GLN A 630 -21.88 0.22 4.95
C GLN A 630 -23.02 0.41 5.96
N ILE A 631 -24.21 -0.10 5.65
CA ILE A 631 -25.36 -0.11 6.57
C ILE A 631 -25.50 -1.52 7.16
N CYS A 632 -25.59 -1.56 8.49
CA CYS A 632 -25.63 -2.77 9.31
C CYS A 632 -26.90 -2.82 10.18
N ALA A 633 -27.17 -4.01 10.71
CA ALA A 633 -28.04 -4.19 11.85
C ALA A 633 -27.28 -3.85 13.14
N TYR A 634 -27.89 -3.11 14.07
CA TYR A 634 -27.34 -2.73 15.37
C TYR A 634 -28.15 -3.35 16.50
N TYR A 635 -27.45 -4.06 17.40
CA TYR A 635 -28.01 -4.91 18.45
C TYR A 635 -27.74 -4.39 19.87
N GLY A 636 -27.10 -3.23 20.05
CA GLY A 636 -26.80 -2.65 21.38
C GLY A 636 -28.02 -2.16 22.19
N SER A 637 -29.20 -2.69 21.92
CA SER A 637 -30.42 -2.60 22.74
C SER A 637 -31.28 -3.87 22.62
N ALA A 638 -30.70 -4.98 22.17
CA ALA A 638 -31.34 -6.27 21.96
C ALA A 638 -30.87 -7.26 23.03
N GLU A 639 -31.57 -7.29 24.16
CA GLU A 639 -31.25 -8.16 25.30
C GLU A 639 -31.36 -9.66 24.95
N THR A 640 -32.22 -10.00 23.98
CA THR A 640 -32.47 -11.36 23.51
C THR A 640 -32.42 -11.44 21.99
N THR A 641 -32.22 -12.65 21.47
CA THR A 641 -32.20 -12.92 20.01
C THR A 641 -33.56 -12.77 19.33
N SER A 642 -34.59 -12.33 20.06
CA SER A 642 -35.93 -12.01 19.53
C SER A 642 -36.16 -10.50 19.42
N ASP A 643 -35.28 -9.69 20.00
CA ASP A 643 -35.45 -8.24 20.01
C ASP A 643 -35.06 -7.62 18.64
N PRO A 644 -35.75 -6.57 18.18
CA PRO A 644 -35.46 -5.95 16.88
C PRO A 644 -34.14 -5.18 16.87
N ALA A 645 -33.33 -5.40 15.83
CA ALA A 645 -32.09 -4.67 15.60
C ALA A 645 -32.35 -3.40 14.76
N ASN A 646 -31.65 -2.30 15.03
CA ASN A 646 -31.79 -1.06 14.25
C ASN A 646 -31.02 -1.11 12.93
N PHE A 647 -31.46 -0.35 11.92
CA PHE A 647 -30.59 0.00 10.80
C PHE A 647 -29.64 1.12 11.25
N ALA A 648 -28.33 0.95 11.08
CA ALA A 648 -27.31 1.92 11.47
C ALA A 648 -26.15 1.90 10.48
N PHE A 649 -25.27 2.90 10.51
CA PHE A 649 -23.96 2.75 9.90
C PHE A 649 -23.15 1.66 10.63
N CYS A 650 -22.52 0.77 9.88
CA CYS A 650 -21.62 -0.24 10.43
C CYS A 650 -20.47 0.45 11.17
N GLN A 651 -20.30 0.17 12.47
CA GLN A 651 -19.23 0.77 13.28
C GLN A 651 -17.89 0.09 13.03
N ASN A 652 -16.84 0.87 12.77
CA ASN A 652 -15.49 0.36 12.58
C ASN A 652 -14.98 -0.34 13.87
N GLY A 653 -14.41 -1.54 13.72
CA GLY A 653 -13.96 -2.35 14.85
C GLY A 653 -15.05 -3.01 15.72
N ASN A 654 -16.33 -2.78 15.43
CA ASN A 654 -17.48 -3.34 16.18
C ASN A 654 -18.57 -3.91 15.26
N THR A 655 -18.19 -4.36 14.04
CA THR A 655 -19.10 -4.94 13.06
C THR A 655 -18.69 -6.37 12.69
N GLY A 656 -19.59 -7.33 12.88
CA GLY A 656 -19.45 -8.74 12.52
C GLY A 656 -20.09 -9.68 13.56
N PRO A 657 -19.91 -11.00 13.41
CA PRO A 657 -20.47 -11.98 14.34
C PRO A 657 -19.97 -11.76 15.77
N ASN A 658 -20.89 -11.80 16.74
CA ASN A 658 -20.65 -11.55 18.17
C ASN A 658 -20.21 -10.11 18.51
N LEU A 659 -20.52 -9.14 17.65
CA LEU A 659 -20.31 -7.70 17.89
C LEU A 659 -21.65 -6.93 17.91
N ALA A 660 -21.62 -5.66 18.31
CA ALA A 660 -22.86 -4.88 18.48
C ALA A 660 -23.50 -4.47 17.14
N TYR A 661 -22.77 -4.60 16.03
CA TYR A 661 -23.28 -4.41 14.67
C TYR A 661 -22.98 -5.67 13.85
N ASP A 662 -23.86 -6.03 12.92
CA ASP A 662 -23.62 -7.14 11.97
C ASP A 662 -24.18 -6.79 10.58
N TYR A 663 -23.65 -7.41 9.53
CA TYR A 663 -23.90 -7.02 8.15
C TYR A 663 -25.32 -7.36 7.68
N LEU A 664 -26.00 -6.38 7.08
CA LEU A 664 -27.23 -6.60 6.33
C LEU A 664 -26.91 -7.21 4.96
N THR A 665 -27.68 -8.23 4.57
CA THR A 665 -27.69 -8.80 3.22
C THR A 665 -29.04 -8.51 2.58
N CYS A 666 -29.05 -7.72 1.50
CA CYS A 666 -30.24 -7.16 0.90
C CYS A 666 -30.32 -7.40 -0.62
N GLN A 667 -31.53 -7.31 -1.16
CA GLN A 667 -31.86 -7.42 -2.57
C GLN A 667 -33.07 -6.52 -2.90
N ILE A 668 -33.15 -6.01 -4.13
CA ILE A 668 -34.33 -5.27 -4.61
C ILE A 668 -35.20 -6.21 -5.43
N VAL A 669 -36.45 -6.37 -5.03
CA VAL A 669 -37.46 -7.20 -5.72
C VAL A 669 -38.65 -6.31 -6.03
N SER A 670 -38.88 -6.04 -7.32
CA SER A 670 -39.99 -5.19 -7.81
C SER A 670 -40.08 -3.81 -7.14
N GLY A 671 -38.92 -3.17 -6.88
CA GLY A 671 -38.81 -1.88 -6.19
C GLY A 671 -38.90 -1.94 -4.66
N SER A 672 -39.28 -3.07 -4.08
CA SER A 672 -39.17 -3.27 -2.63
C SER A 672 -37.75 -3.71 -2.27
N LEU A 673 -37.17 -3.11 -1.24
CA LEU A 673 -35.93 -3.58 -0.65
C LEU A 673 -36.27 -4.70 0.36
N SER A 674 -35.65 -5.86 0.19
CA SER A 674 -35.75 -7.00 1.12
C SER A 674 -34.37 -7.22 1.71
N CYS A 675 -34.28 -7.24 3.03
CA CYS A 675 -33.02 -7.40 3.77
C CYS A 675 -33.14 -8.54 4.78
N THR A 676 -32.01 -9.17 5.06
CA THR A 676 -31.81 -10.09 6.17
C THR A 676 -30.64 -9.63 7.02
N ALA A 677 -30.70 -9.92 8.32
CA ALA A 677 -29.62 -9.72 9.28
C ALA A 677 -29.48 -10.97 10.16
N PRO A 678 -28.28 -11.36 10.60
CA PRO A 678 -28.12 -12.43 11.58
C PRO A 678 -28.96 -12.18 12.85
N LYS A 679 -29.36 -13.22 13.56
CA LYS A 679 -29.92 -13.05 14.90
C LYS A 679 -28.79 -12.90 15.90
N ALA A 680 -28.79 -11.83 16.69
CA ALA A 680 -27.85 -11.64 17.77
C ALA A 680 -28.55 -11.06 19.00
N ALA A 681 -27.91 -11.22 20.16
CA ALA A 681 -28.28 -10.58 21.42
C ALA A 681 -27.05 -9.93 22.03
N CYS A 682 -27.20 -8.73 22.60
CA CYS A 682 -26.18 -7.99 23.34
C CYS A 682 -26.73 -7.63 24.72
N PRO A 683 -26.91 -8.62 25.63
CA PRO A 683 -27.50 -8.37 26.93
C PRO A 683 -26.66 -7.46 27.80
N THR A 684 -27.33 -6.77 28.72
CA THR A 684 -26.71 -6.00 29.81
C THR A 684 -26.92 -6.70 31.16
N ASP A 685 -26.08 -6.40 32.14
CA ASP A 685 -26.30 -6.82 33.53
C ASP A 685 -27.28 -5.90 34.28
N ASP A 686 -27.57 -6.22 35.55
CA ASP A 686 -28.49 -5.44 36.39
C ASP A 686 -28.05 -3.98 36.62
N ASP A 687 -26.76 -3.66 36.40
CA ASP A 687 -26.18 -2.31 36.46
C ASP A 687 -26.14 -1.62 35.08
N GLY A 688 -26.57 -2.29 34.01
CA GLY A 688 -26.61 -1.79 32.63
C GLY A 688 -25.29 -1.90 31.87
N LEU A 689 -24.33 -2.69 32.34
CA LEU A 689 -23.05 -2.92 31.67
C LEU A 689 -23.18 -4.02 30.58
N PRO A 690 -22.58 -3.85 29.39
CA PRO A 690 -22.66 -4.86 28.33
C PRO A 690 -21.97 -6.19 28.72
N LEU A 691 -22.68 -7.30 28.60
CA LEU A 691 -22.16 -8.66 28.82
C LEU A 691 -21.50 -9.26 27.56
N GLY A 692 -21.42 -8.47 26.49
CA GLY A 692 -20.95 -8.91 25.16
C GLY A 692 -22.09 -9.36 24.27
N CYS A 693 -21.83 -9.43 22.96
CA CYS A 693 -22.82 -9.83 21.96
C CYS A 693 -22.62 -11.29 21.54
N THR A 694 -23.70 -11.99 21.20
CA THR A 694 -23.67 -13.37 20.66
C THR A 694 -24.56 -13.46 19.43
N THR A 695 -23.98 -13.86 18.29
CA THR A 695 -24.71 -14.14 17.04
C THR A 695 -25.08 -15.63 16.97
N VAL A 696 -26.26 -15.93 16.42
CA VAL A 696 -26.80 -17.28 16.26
C VAL A 696 -26.65 -17.73 14.80
N ASP A 697 -25.75 -18.69 14.57
CA ASP A 697 -25.48 -19.22 13.24
C ASP A 697 -26.73 -19.74 12.53
N GLY A 698 -26.87 -19.37 11.25
CA GLY A 698 -27.95 -19.82 10.37
C GLY A 698 -29.36 -19.27 10.69
N GLN A 699 -29.52 -18.43 11.71
CA GLN A 699 -30.79 -17.76 11.98
C GLN A 699 -30.73 -16.28 11.60
N VAL A 700 -31.79 -15.80 10.95
CA VAL A 700 -31.89 -14.41 10.49
C VAL A 700 -33.19 -13.73 10.93
N ASN A 701 -33.10 -12.41 11.03
CA ASN A 701 -34.21 -11.47 11.01
C ASN A 701 -34.44 -11.05 9.55
N ASP A 702 -35.69 -11.03 9.09
CA ASP A 702 -36.07 -10.91 7.68
C ASP A 702 -37.23 -9.93 7.40
N GLN A 703 -37.81 -9.35 8.45
CA GLN A 703 -38.96 -8.44 8.37
C GLN A 703 -38.63 -7.06 8.93
N SER A 704 -39.13 -6.02 8.28
CA SER A 704 -38.87 -4.62 8.64
C SER A 704 -40.03 -4.02 9.44
N TYR A 705 -39.70 -3.21 10.46
CA TYR A 705 -40.65 -2.55 11.34
C TYR A 705 -40.19 -1.13 11.68
N TYR A 706 -41.11 -0.28 12.13
CA TYR A 706 -40.76 1.00 12.74
C TYR A 706 -41.37 1.20 14.12
N GLN A 707 -40.73 2.06 14.90
CA GLN A 707 -41.23 2.58 16.18
C GLN A 707 -40.91 4.07 16.31
N THR A 708 -41.92 4.88 16.60
CA THR A 708 -41.75 6.33 16.82
C THR A 708 -41.42 6.59 18.29
N ARG A 709 -40.32 7.32 18.54
CA ARG A 709 -39.92 7.80 19.87
C ARG A 709 -39.99 9.32 19.91
N THR A 710 -40.90 9.84 20.74
CA THR A 710 -41.12 11.29 20.92
C THR A 710 -39.82 12.01 21.29
N GLY A 711 -39.51 13.10 20.60
CA GLY A 711 -38.28 13.89 20.80
C GLY A 711 -37.08 13.44 19.94
N ALA A 712 -37.13 12.25 19.35
CA ALA A 712 -36.06 11.71 18.51
C ALA A 712 -36.51 11.54 17.05
N GLY A 713 -37.58 10.78 16.80
CA GLY A 713 -38.06 10.46 15.44
C GLY A 713 -38.55 9.01 15.33
N THR A 714 -38.62 8.48 14.10
CA THR A 714 -39.17 7.15 13.82
C THR A 714 -38.10 6.18 13.34
N TYR A 715 -37.65 5.32 14.25
CA TYR A 715 -36.57 4.37 14.05
C TYR A 715 -37.00 3.20 13.15
N LEU A 716 -36.11 2.78 12.24
CA LEU A 716 -36.26 1.57 11.43
C LEU A 716 -35.56 0.38 12.11
N TYR A 717 -36.21 -0.78 12.09
CA TYR A 717 -35.72 -2.02 12.68
C TYR A 717 -35.89 -3.22 11.74
N ILE A 718 -35.08 -4.25 11.94
CA ILE A 718 -35.23 -5.59 11.38
C ILE A 718 -35.42 -6.62 12.51
N SER A 719 -36.39 -7.52 12.35
CA SER A 719 -36.69 -8.62 13.30
C SER A 719 -37.33 -9.80 12.56
N SER A 720 -37.76 -10.83 13.28
CA SER A 720 -38.57 -11.94 12.76
C SER A 720 -39.87 -12.08 13.57
N GLY A 721 -41.01 -12.24 12.91
CA GLY A 721 -42.29 -12.52 13.56
C GLY A 721 -43.13 -11.28 13.84
N SER A 722 -43.50 -11.04 15.09
CA SER A 722 -44.40 -9.92 15.48
C SER A 722 -43.96 -9.29 16.81
N PRO A 723 -42.84 -8.54 16.84
CA PRO A 723 -42.36 -7.86 18.05
C PRO A 723 -43.38 -6.85 18.58
N GLY A 724 -43.70 -6.95 19.87
CA GLY A 724 -44.72 -6.11 20.52
C GLY A 724 -44.31 -4.65 20.59
N GLY A 725 -45.20 -3.73 20.17
CA GLY A 725 -44.92 -2.29 20.17
C GLY A 725 -44.15 -1.76 18.95
N TYR A 726 -44.03 -2.58 17.90
CA TYR A 726 -43.43 -2.21 16.61
C TYR A 726 -44.48 -2.35 15.49
N THR A 727 -44.45 -1.46 14.50
CA THR A 727 -45.37 -1.50 13.36
C THR A 727 -44.67 -2.09 12.14
N PRO A 728 -45.16 -3.19 11.53
CA PRO A 728 -44.59 -3.75 10.30
C PRO A 728 -44.60 -2.73 9.15
N VAL A 729 -43.58 -2.74 8.31
CA VAL A 729 -43.47 -1.82 7.17
C VAL A 729 -42.66 -2.42 6.02
N SER A 730 -43.13 -2.24 4.79
CA SER A 730 -42.32 -2.48 3.60
C SER A 730 -41.35 -1.32 3.40
N ILE A 731 -40.08 -1.60 3.14
CA ILE A 731 -39.09 -0.57 2.75
C ILE A 731 -38.90 -0.60 1.23
N ILE A 732 -38.91 0.57 0.61
CA ILE A 732 -38.90 0.75 -0.85
C ILE A 732 -37.55 1.33 -1.26
N ALA A 733 -36.95 0.79 -2.31
CA ALA A 733 -35.80 1.37 -2.98
C ALA A 733 -36.30 2.36 -4.04
N GLN A 734 -36.32 3.65 -3.70
CA GLN A 734 -36.77 4.70 -4.62
C GLN A 734 -35.58 5.24 -5.41
N GLU A 735 -35.58 5.00 -6.73
CA GLU A 735 -34.60 5.60 -7.66
C GLU A 735 -34.61 7.14 -7.58
N SER A 736 -33.44 7.74 -7.80
CA SER A 736 -33.16 9.18 -7.60
C SER A 736 -33.28 9.99 -8.88
#